data_AF-A0A9Q0IZV7-F1
#
_entry.id   AF-A0A9Q0IZV7-F1
#
_cell.length_a   1.000
_cell.length_b   1.000
_cell.length_c   1.000
_cell.angle_alpha   90.00
_cell.angle_beta   90.00
_cell.angle_gamma   90.00
#
_symmetry.space_group_name_H-M   'P 1'
#
loop_
_entity.id
_entity.type
_entity.pdbx_description
1 polymer ?
#
loop_
_entity_poly.entity_id
_entity_poly.type
_entity_poly.pdbx_seq_one_letter_code
_entity_poly.pdbx_strand_id
1 'polypeptide(L)'
;MITRHRASTLPFKSAIFVSIISLAFLHLHLRHHHNAPASPSTLTLAPQNQTTTAARTNYIVRFTQYRDARSHREYLLSEVKSDGWEWIERRNPAMEYPTDFAVVAIEESGEKERLIGEIERLGLVKDVNADSSYKRDLLGGGFVDVKKRPGKIFTSMSFSEEGGKVSAVAETSNSSIHWGRSLLMQKSQVTSLFGAEDLWSKGYTGAKVKMAIFDTGIRSDHPHFRNIKERTNWTNEDTLNDNLGHGTFVAGVVAGQDSECLGFAPDAEIYAFRVFTDAQVSYTSWFLDAFNYAIAINVDVLNLSIGGPDYLDLPFVEKVWEITANNIIMVSAIGNDGPLYGTLNNPADQSDVIGVGGIDYNDHIAPFSSRGMSTWEIPHGYGRVKPDIVAYGREIMGSKISTGCKSLSGTSVASPVVAGVVCLLASVIPESNRKSILNPASMKQALVEGAAKLSGPNMYEQGAGRVDLLESYEILKNYQPRASIFPSVLDFTDCPYSWPFCRQPLYAGSMPVIFNATILNGMGVIGYIENPPTWHPFNDEGNLVSIHFTYSEVIWPWTGYLALHMQIKDEGSQFSGEIEGNVTLTVYSPPVQGEKSHRSSTCTLHLKLKVVPTPPRSKRVLWDQFHSIKYPPGYIPRDSLDVRNDILDWHGDHLHTNFHIMFNMLRDAGYFVETLGSPFSCFDARHYGTLLLVDLEDEYFREEIEKLRDDVISTGLGLVVFAEWYNVDTMVKMRFFDDNTRSWWTPVTGGANIPALNDLLAPFGIAFGDKILNGDFSIDGEQSRYASGTDIVRFPAGGYVHAFPFLDSSESGAMQNVLLTSGTSKADSPILGLVEAGEGRIAVYGDSNCLDSSHMVTNCYWLLKKMLDFTSANIRDPLLFSKSVKQNAALYIDDSQLPSRRTDINFSSYSAVVGKDLICRTDSRFEVWGTKGYHLHVRGRNRRLPGYPLIDLGRGLNSTVDASNLRLRKVTVQEDLLANKYYWGMLSRDEVDVPVQVATRWLVPAGVAVTGWVFAVIQHLADSTETAEEEERIWIWSID
;
A
#
# COMPACT_ATOMS: atom_id res chain seq x y z
N MET A 1 0.50 -72.96 12.19
CA MET A 1 0.76 -74.42 12.12
C MET A 1 -0.28 -75.08 11.21
N ILE A 2 0.07 -76.17 10.49
CA ILE A 2 -0.86 -77.19 9.93
C ILE A 2 -1.92 -76.65 8.92
N THR A 3 -1.59 -76.47 7.62
CA THR A 3 -1.70 -77.41 6.45
C THR A 3 -3.14 -77.68 5.94
N ARG A 4 -3.47 -77.84 4.64
CA ARG A 4 -2.90 -78.63 3.49
C ARG A 4 -3.30 -78.00 2.11
N HIS A 5 -2.41 -77.90 1.10
CA HIS A 5 -2.23 -78.75 -0.14
C HIS A 5 -3.40 -78.80 -1.18
N ARG A 6 -3.21 -78.96 -2.51
CA ARG A 6 -2.05 -79.47 -3.32
C ARG A 6 -2.09 -79.06 -4.83
N ALA A 7 -0.90 -78.84 -5.45
CA ALA A 7 -0.36 -79.17 -6.82
C ALA A 7 -1.27 -79.22 -8.10
N SER A 8 -0.81 -79.17 -9.37
CA SER A 8 0.50 -79.31 -10.10
C SER A 8 0.42 -78.57 -11.48
N THR A 9 1.44 -78.34 -12.34
CA THR A 9 2.63 -79.12 -12.82
C THR A 9 3.84 -78.23 -13.27
N LEU A 10 4.95 -78.86 -13.70
CA LEU A 10 6.30 -78.35 -14.11
C LEU A 10 6.65 -78.89 -15.55
N PRO A 11 7.79 -78.63 -16.28
CA PRO A 11 9.22 -78.64 -15.80
C PRO A 11 10.37 -77.84 -16.53
N PHE A 12 11.45 -77.52 -15.77
CA PHE A 12 12.94 -77.49 -16.06
C PHE A 12 13.55 -76.90 -17.39
N LYS A 13 14.81 -76.39 -17.50
CA LYS A 13 16.14 -76.35 -16.78
C LYS A 13 16.91 -75.05 -17.22
N SER A 14 18.15 -74.61 -16.92
CA SER A 14 19.42 -74.93 -16.18
C SER A 14 20.12 -73.55 -15.83
N ALA A 15 21.18 -73.29 -15.03
CA ALA A 15 22.53 -73.85 -14.70
C ALA A 15 23.63 -73.55 -15.78
N ILE A 16 24.81 -72.94 -15.52
CA ILE A 16 25.87 -73.14 -14.46
C ILE A 16 26.82 -71.90 -14.26
N PHE A 17 27.22 -71.60 -12.99
CA PHE A 17 28.45 -70.98 -12.35
C PHE A 17 29.37 -69.91 -13.07
N VAL A 18 30.45 -69.26 -12.53
CA VAL A 18 31.38 -69.51 -11.38
C VAL A 18 31.74 -68.26 -10.49
N SER A 19 33.01 -67.80 -10.39
CA SER A 19 33.59 -66.72 -9.52
C SER A 19 34.97 -66.24 -10.08
N ILE A 20 35.64 -65.16 -9.62
CA ILE A 20 36.73 -65.07 -8.58
C ILE A 20 37.31 -63.59 -8.64
N ILE A 21 37.27 -62.71 -7.60
CA ILE A 21 38.15 -62.43 -6.42
C ILE A 21 39.36 -61.41 -6.59
N SER A 22 39.35 -60.34 -5.74
CA SER A 22 40.45 -59.54 -5.10
C SER A 22 41.35 -58.42 -5.73
N LEU A 23 41.31 -57.26 -5.04
CA LEU A 23 42.37 -56.34 -4.49
C LEU A 23 43.52 -55.65 -5.32
N ALA A 24 43.40 -54.31 -5.45
CA ALA A 24 44.18 -53.24 -4.74
C ALA A 24 45.58 -52.68 -5.18
N PHE A 25 45.82 -51.43 -4.71
CA PHE A 25 47.07 -50.63 -4.55
C PHE A 25 47.77 -49.88 -5.72
N LEU A 26 47.32 -48.64 -5.97
CA LEU A 26 48.06 -47.36 -5.84
C LEU A 26 49.60 -47.29 -6.05
N HIS A 27 50.07 -46.47 -7.02
CA HIS A 27 51.20 -45.49 -6.83
C HIS A 27 51.32 -44.39 -7.92
N LEU A 28 52.11 -43.35 -7.63
CA LEU A 28 52.32 -42.12 -8.44
C LEU A 28 53.54 -42.22 -9.39
N HIS A 29 53.57 -41.46 -10.50
CA HIS A 29 54.47 -40.28 -10.62
C HIS A 29 54.29 -39.39 -11.89
N LEU A 30 54.87 -38.19 -11.84
CA LEU A 30 54.76 -37.10 -12.82
C LEU A 30 55.76 -37.20 -14.00
N ARG A 31 55.47 -36.50 -15.12
CA ARG A 31 56.30 -35.35 -15.59
C ARG A 31 55.66 -34.51 -16.71
N HIS A 32 56.18 -33.29 -16.90
CA HIS A 32 55.72 -32.25 -17.85
C HIS A 32 56.09 -32.53 -19.31
N HIS A 33 55.45 -31.80 -20.24
CA HIS A 33 56.16 -30.84 -21.13
C HIS A 33 55.24 -29.69 -21.59
N HIS A 34 55.80 -28.68 -22.29
CA HIS A 34 55.21 -27.35 -22.53
C HIS A 34 54.67 -27.12 -23.96
N ASN A 35 53.68 -26.21 -24.05
CA ASN A 35 53.40 -25.21 -25.11
C ASN A 35 53.26 -25.64 -26.60
N ALA A 36 52.03 -25.56 -27.13
CA ALA A 36 51.52 -24.55 -28.10
C ALA A 36 52.40 -24.01 -29.27
N PRO A 37 51.82 -23.43 -30.35
CA PRO A 37 50.47 -23.59 -30.93
C PRO A 37 50.46 -23.76 -32.49
N ALA A 38 49.29 -23.99 -33.09
CA ALA A 38 49.01 -23.77 -34.52
C ALA A 38 47.53 -23.37 -34.72
N SER A 39 47.22 -22.66 -35.82
CA SER A 39 45.92 -21.98 -36.06
C SER A 39 45.26 -22.48 -37.38
N PRO A 40 44.11 -21.95 -37.87
CA PRO A 40 42.99 -22.83 -38.27
C PRO A 40 42.73 -22.91 -39.78
N SER A 41 41.86 -23.83 -40.17
CA SER A 41 41.24 -23.89 -41.50
C SER A 41 39.73 -23.75 -41.42
N THR A 42 39.15 -22.99 -42.36
CA THR A 42 37.74 -22.57 -42.37
C THR A 42 36.81 -23.61 -43.00
N LEU A 43 35.58 -23.70 -42.48
CA LEU A 43 34.44 -24.33 -43.15
C LEU A 43 33.22 -23.41 -43.03
N THR A 44 32.48 -23.27 -44.13
CA THR A 44 31.44 -22.25 -44.30
C THR A 44 30.11 -22.63 -43.65
N LEU A 45 29.54 -21.71 -42.86
CA LEU A 45 28.16 -21.80 -42.38
C LEU A 45 27.17 -21.31 -43.44
N ALA A 46 26.02 -21.96 -43.54
CA ALA A 46 24.86 -21.45 -44.25
C ALA A 46 24.10 -20.42 -43.39
N PRO A 47 23.41 -19.43 -43.99
CA PRO A 47 22.67 -18.43 -43.23
C PRO A 47 21.48 -19.10 -42.52
N GLN A 48 21.47 -19.03 -41.18
CA GLN A 48 20.23 -19.22 -40.42
C GLN A 48 19.42 -17.93 -40.48
N ASN A 49 18.13 -18.04 -40.80
CA ASN A 49 17.20 -16.93 -40.67
C ASN A 49 17.09 -16.54 -39.18
N GLN A 50 17.69 -15.42 -38.80
CA GLN A 50 17.33 -14.73 -37.56
C GLN A 50 15.90 -14.17 -37.74
N THR A 51 14.91 -14.98 -37.41
CA THR A 51 13.59 -14.46 -37.08
C THR A 51 13.73 -13.64 -35.82
N THR A 52 13.51 -12.33 -35.93
CA THR A 52 13.37 -11.44 -34.78
C THR A 52 12.13 -11.89 -34.01
N THR A 53 12.34 -12.67 -32.95
CA THR A 53 11.29 -13.03 -32.00
C THR A 53 10.81 -11.74 -31.34
N ALA A 54 9.52 -11.42 -31.53
CA ALA A 54 8.90 -10.31 -30.83
C ALA A 54 9.05 -10.53 -29.31
N ALA A 55 9.27 -9.45 -28.56
CA ALA A 55 9.23 -9.53 -27.11
C ALA A 55 7.85 -10.04 -26.68
N ARG A 56 7.81 -10.94 -25.70
CA ARG A 56 6.58 -11.55 -25.21
C ARG A 56 6.45 -11.33 -23.71
N THR A 57 5.30 -10.83 -23.31
CA THR A 57 4.98 -10.44 -21.94
C THR A 57 3.93 -11.38 -21.38
N ASN A 58 4.12 -11.83 -20.13
CA ASN A 58 3.18 -12.73 -19.46
C ASN A 58 2.00 -11.93 -18.88
N TYR A 59 0.78 -12.43 -19.06
CA TYR A 59 -0.44 -11.90 -18.46
C TYR A 59 -1.20 -12.99 -17.72
N ILE A 60 -1.74 -12.64 -16.56
CA ILE A 60 -2.65 -13.45 -15.76
C ILE A 60 -4.07 -13.13 -16.22
N VAL A 61 -4.73 -14.11 -16.84
CA VAL A 61 -6.16 -14.05 -17.15
C VAL A 61 -6.91 -14.69 -15.99
N ARG A 62 -7.71 -13.90 -15.27
CA ARG A 62 -8.51 -14.42 -14.14
C ARG A 62 -9.94 -14.70 -14.58
N PHE A 63 -10.54 -15.73 -14.00
CA PHE A 63 -11.87 -16.22 -14.33
C PHE A 63 -12.81 -16.15 -13.12
N THR A 64 -14.09 -15.97 -13.40
CA THR A 64 -15.15 -15.91 -12.39
C THR A 64 -15.48 -17.27 -11.74
N GLN A 65 -14.82 -18.36 -12.15
CA GLN A 65 -15.12 -19.74 -11.78
C GLN A 65 -13.87 -20.63 -11.76
N TYR A 66 -13.71 -21.44 -10.71
CA TYR A 66 -12.76 -22.55 -10.68
C TYR A 66 -13.16 -23.65 -11.66
N ARG A 67 -12.24 -24.07 -12.53
CA ARG A 67 -12.39 -25.19 -13.49
C ARG A 67 -11.04 -25.86 -13.73
N ASP A 68 -11.03 -27.05 -14.35
CA ASP A 68 -9.82 -27.62 -14.94
C ASP A 68 -9.12 -26.60 -15.86
N ALA A 69 -7.79 -26.50 -15.74
CA ALA A 69 -6.98 -25.60 -16.57
C ALA A 69 -7.21 -25.82 -18.08
N ARG A 70 -7.44 -27.08 -18.47
CA ARG A 70 -7.79 -27.45 -19.85
C ARG A 70 -9.08 -26.80 -20.34
N SER A 71 -10.11 -26.71 -19.50
CA SER A 71 -11.40 -26.11 -19.90
C SER A 71 -11.32 -24.59 -20.04
N HIS A 72 -10.48 -23.91 -19.26
CA HIS A 72 -10.16 -22.49 -19.47
C HIS A 72 -9.34 -22.28 -20.75
N ARG A 73 -8.38 -23.16 -21.02
CA ARG A 73 -7.59 -23.15 -22.28
C ARG A 73 -8.47 -23.35 -23.51
N GLU A 74 -9.33 -24.37 -23.49
CA GLU A 74 -10.30 -24.65 -24.55
C GLU A 74 -11.27 -23.49 -24.76
N TYR A 75 -11.70 -22.82 -23.69
CA TYR A 75 -12.54 -21.62 -23.76
C TYR A 75 -11.83 -20.46 -24.48
N LEU A 76 -10.63 -20.07 -24.03
CA LEU A 76 -9.87 -18.97 -24.66
C LEU A 76 -9.56 -19.27 -26.14
N LEU A 77 -9.13 -20.51 -26.45
CA LEU A 77 -8.87 -20.95 -27.84
C LEU A 77 -10.12 -21.01 -28.74
N SER A 78 -11.33 -20.94 -28.16
CA SER A 78 -12.59 -20.97 -28.92
C SER A 78 -13.25 -19.59 -29.12
N GLU A 79 -12.99 -18.65 -28.21
CA GLU A 79 -13.62 -17.32 -28.22
C GLU A 79 -12.69 -16.20 -28.71
N VAL A 80 -11.40 -16.25 -28.39
CA VAL A 80 -10.40 -15.25 -28.84
C VAL A 80 -10.04 -15.53 -30.30
N LYS A 81 -10.18 -14.51 -31.16
CA LYS A 81 -10.01 -14.62 -32.62
C LYS A 81 -8.77 -13.91 -33.14
N SER A 82 -8.21 -13.00 -32.36
CA SER A 82 -6.91 -12.40 -32.63
C SER A 82 -5.78 -13.40 -32.35
N ASP A 83 -4.80 -13.47 -33.25
CA ASP A 83 -3.52 -14.16 -33.06
C ASP A 83 -2.60 -13.38 -32.08
N GLY A 84 -1.31 -13.72 -32.00
CA GLY A 84 -0.32 -12.97 -31.20
C GLY A 84 -0.28 -13.31 -29.71
N TRP A 85 -0.94 -14.40 -29.28
CA TRP A 85 -0.84 -14.95 -27.93
C TRP A 85 -0.56 -16.46 -27.90
N GLU A 86 -0.01 -16.93 -26.78
CA GLU A 86 0.25 -18.34 -26.51
C GLU A 86 -0.11 -18.69 -25.06
N TRP A 87 -0.75 -19.83 -24.84
CA TRP A 87 -1.06 -20.34 -23.50
C TRP A 87 0.20 -20.92 -22.82
N ILE A 88 0.53 -20.44 -21.62
CA ILE A 88 1.66 -20.94 -20.82
C ILE A 88 1.19 -22.11 -19.93
N GLU A 89 1.74 -23.29 -20.18
CA GLU A 89 1.40 -24.51 -19.44
C GLU A 89 2.10 -24.54 -18.06
N ARG A 90 1.34 -24.31 -16.98
CA ARG A 90 1.81 -24.42 -15.59
C ARG A 90 2.06 -25.88 -15.22
N ARG A 91 3.32 -26.24 -14.97
CA ARG A 91 3.78 -27.62 -14.66
C ARG A 91 4.22 -27.76 -13.20
N ASN A 92 3.27 -27.65 -12.28
CA ASN A 92 3.50 -27.71 -10.84
C ASN A 92 2.32 -28.44 -10.15
N PRO A 93 2.39 -28.76 -8.84
CA PRO A 93 1.37 -29.58 -8.17
C PRO A 93 -0.06 -29.01 -8.16
N ALA A 94 -0.26 -27.72 -8.47
CA ALA A 94 -1.61 -27.15 -8.63
C ALA A 94 -2.32 -27.65 -9.90
N MET A 95 -1.59 -28.21 -10.89
CA MET A 95 -2.17 -28.66 -12.17
C MET A 95 -3.17 -29.82 -12.05
N GLU A 96 -3.18 -30.54 -10.92
CA GLU A 96 -4.13 -31.62 -10.63
C GLU A 96 -5.46 -31.10 -10.04
N TYR A 97 -5.57 -29.79 -9.79
CA TYR A 97 -6.70 -29.16 -9.11
C TYR A 97 -7.39 -28.12 -10.02
N PRO A 98 -8.67 -27.81 -9.77
CA PRO A 98 -9.33 -26.68 -10.41
C PRO A 98 -8.60 -25.37 -10.14
N THR A 99 -8.62 -24.47 -11.12
CA THR A 99 -7.93 -23.18 -11.13
C THR A 99 -8.91 -22.06 -11.53
N ASP A 100 -8.73 -20.89 -10.94
CA ASP A 100 -9.46 -19.66 -11.23
C ASP A 100 -8.70 -18.71 -12.17
N PHE A 101 -7.44 -18.99 -12.47
CA PHE A 101 -6.64 -18.20 -13.43
C PHE A 101 -5.97 -19.05 -14.50
N ALA A 102 -5.38 -18.38 -15.49
CA ALA A 102 -4.44 -18.89 -16.48
C ALA A 102 -3.31 -17.87 -16.71
N VAL A 103 -2.21 -18.32 -17.33
CA VAL A 103 -1.12 -17.44 -17.77
C VAL A 103 -1.00 -17.54 -19.29
N VAL A 104 -0.92 -16.39 -19.97
CA VAL A 104 -0.73 -16.30 -21.42
C VAL A 104 0.47 -15.40 -21.73
N ALA A 105 1.26 -15.76 -22.73
CA ALA A 105 2.21 -14.85 -23.35
C ALA A 105 1.49 -14.03 -24.43
N ILE A 106 1.68 -12.72 -24.46
CA ILE A 106 1.20 -11.82 -25.53
C ILE A 106 2.41 -11.16 -26.19
N GLU A 107 2.39 -11.06 -27.52
CA GLU A 107 3.44 -10.39 -28.31
C GLU A 107 3.33 -8.86 -28.23
N GLU A 108 4.43 -8.21 -27.84
CA GLU A 108 4.57 -6.75 -27.79
C GLU A 108 4.47 -6.18 -29.22
N SER A 109 3.27 -5.73 -29.55
CA SER A 109 2.84 -5.31 -30.88
C SER A 109 1.73 -4.26 -30.76
N GLY A 110 1.48 -3.48 -31.81
CA GLY A 110 0.43 -2.45 -31.82
C GLY A 110 -1.02 -2.98 -31.79
N GLU A 111 -1.23 -4.29 -31.61
CA GLU A 111 -2.55 -4.90 -31.39
C GLU A 111 -2.73 -5.46 -29.96
N LYS A 112 -1.71 -5.34 -29.10
CA LYS A 112 -1.69 -5.83 -27.71
C LYS A 112 -2.89 -5.37 -26.89
N GLU A 113 -3.17 -4.07 -26.88
CA GLU A 113 -4.27 -3.48 -26.09
C GLU A 113 -5.64 -3.92 -26.64
N ARG A 114 -5.74 -4.09 -27.96
CA ARG A 114 -6.95 -4.60 -28.64
C ARG A 114 -7.23 -6.05 -28.25
N LEU A 115 -6.19 -6.88 -28.15
CA LEU A 115 -6.24 -8.29 -27.77
C LEU A 115 -6.56 -8.47 -26.27
N ILE A 116 -5.91 -7.70 -25.38
CA ILE A 116 -6.24 -7.69 -23.94
C ILE A 116 -7.72 -7.34 -23.77
N GLY A 117 -8.17 -6.24 -24.39
CA GLY A 117 -9.58 -5.84 -24.39
C GLY A 117 -10.52 -6.82 -25.10
N GLU A 118 -10.04 -7.76 -25.94
CA GLU A 118 -10.86 -8.87 -26.47
C GLU A 118 -11.07 -9.94 -25.39
N ILE A 119 -10.01 -10.33 -24.68
CA ILE A 119 -10.04 -11.32 -23.60
C ILE A 119 -10.90 -10.82 -22.42
N GLU A 120 -10.78 -9.56 -22.02
CA GLU A 120 -11.56 -8.96 -20.93
C GLU A 120 -13.07 -8.91 -21.18
N ARG A 121 -13.51 -8.92 -22.45
CA ARG A 121 -14.93 -8.94 -22.81
C ARG A 121 -15.55 -10.34 -22.81
N LEU A 122 -14.77 -11.39 -22.53
CA LEU A 122 -15.26 -12.76 -22.48
C LEU A 122 -16.01 -13.04 -21.18
N GLY A 123 -17.26 -13.52 -21.28
CA GLY A 123 -18.18 -13.65 -20.14
C GLY A 123 -17.82 -14.63 -19.01
N LEU A 124 -16.68 -15.34 -19.08
CA LEU A 124 -16.11 -16.07 -17.95
C LEU A 124 -14.88 -15.39 -17.35
N VAL A 125 -14.19 -14.52 -18.09
CA VAL A 125 -13.05 -13.72 -17.61
C VAL A 125 -13.56 -12.67 -16.62
N LYS A 126 -12.74 -12.37 -15.61
CA LYS A 126 -12.96 -11.31 -14.63
C LYS A 126 -12.19 -10.06 -15.02
N ASP A 127 -10.90 -10.25 -15.32
CA ASP A 127 -9.92 -9.23 -15.66
C ASP A 127 -8.65 -9.89 -16.27
N VAL A 128 -7.78 -9.07 -16.85
CA VAL A 128 -6.44 -9.47 -17.33
C VAL A 128 -5.42 -8.53 -16.72
N ASN A 129 -4.41 -9.07 -16.04
CA ASN A 129 -3.35 -8.32 -15.39
C ASN A 129 -1.97 -8.78 -15.89
N ALA A 130 -0.92 -7.97 -15.73
CA ALA A 130 0.44 -8.43 -15.95
C ALA A 130 0.81 -9.53 -14.92
N ASP A 131 1.67 -10.47 -15.30
CA ASP A 131 2.25 -11.46 -14.36
C ASP A 131 3.47 -10.82 -13.67
N SER A 132 3.18 -10.00 -12.65
CA SER A 132 4.19 -9.17 -11.99
C SER A 132 5.33 -10.01 -11.42
N SER A 133 6.57 -9.55 -11.62
CA SER A 133 7.74 -10.15 -10.95
C SER A 133 7.98 -9.53 -9.58
N TYR A 134 8.61 -10.29 -8.69
CA TYR A 134 8.99 -9.86 -7.35
C TYR A 134 10.44 -10.22 -7.10
N LYS A 135 11.32 -9.23 -6.93
CA LYS A 135 12.72 -9.43 -6.56
C LYS A 135 12.90 -9.19 -5.07
N ARG A 136 13.53 -10.14 -4.37
CA ARG A 136 13.81 -10.06 -2.94
C ARG A 136 15.22 -9.51 -2.68
N ASP A 137 15.29 -8.29 -2.17
CA ASP A 137 16.53 -7.79 -1.54
C ASP A 137 16.66 -8.35 -0.13
N LEU A 138 17.55 -9.34 0.00
CA LEU A 138 18.10 -9.75 1.29
C LEU A 138 19.20 -8.75 1.71
N LEU A 139 19.43 -8.63 3.02
CA LEU A 139 20.53 -7.84 3.58
C LEU A 139 21.91 -8.35 3.12
N GLY A 140 22.36 -7.91 1.94
CA GLY A 140 23.65 -8.20 1.30
C GLY A 140 24.86 -7.57 1.99
N GLY A 141 24.77 -7.28 3.29
CA GLY A 141 25.76 -6.57 4.10
C GLY A 141 26.86 -7.46 4.67
N GLY A 142 27.54 -8.22 3.81
CA GLY A 142 28.77 -8.91 4.22
C GLY A 142 29.87 -7.90 4.55
N PHE A 143 30.29 -7.82 5.82
CA PHE A 143 31.43 -6.99 6.25
C PHE A 143 32.76 -7.52 5.69
N VAL A 144 32.99 -7.28 4.42
CA VAL A 144 34.28 -7.48 3.73
C VAL A 144 35.06 -6.16 3.77
N ASP A 145 36.35 -6.24 4.10
CA ASP A 145 37.21 -5.09 4.40
C ASP A 145 37.54 -4.23 3.16
N VAL A 146 36.60 -3.36 2.77
CA VAL A 146 36.81 -2.35 1.74
C VAL A 146 37.60 -1.17 2.33
N LYS A 147 38.87 -1.05 1.90
CA LYS A 147 39.80 0.00 2.33
C LYS A 147 39.19 1.40 2.23
N LYS A 148 39.00 2.05 3.39
CA LYS A 148 38.59 3.46 3.51
C LYS A 148 39.39 4.37 2.57
N ARG A 149 38.68 5.15 1.75
CA ARG A 149 39.17 6.42 1.21
C ARG A 149 38.33 7.56 1.81
N PRO A 150 38.92 8.71 2.15
CA PRO A 150 38.24 9.72 2.96
C PRO A 150 37.41 10.70 2.11
N GLY A 151 36.10 10.73 2.36
CA GLY A 151 35.20 11.83 2.03
C GLY A 151 34.27 12.06 3.22
N LYS A 152 34.10 13.31 3.67
CA LYS A 152 33.22 13.65 4.80
C LYS A 152 31.94 14.28 4.28
N ILE A 153 30.79 13.76 4.72
CA ILE A 153 29.66 14.56 5.23
C ILE A 153 29.24 13.91 6.55
N PHE A 154 28.68 14.67 7.48
CA PHE A 154 28.34 14.25 8.85
C PHE A 154 26.84 14.42 9.11
N THR A 155 26.22 13.41 9.72
CA THR A 155 24.91 13.54 10.38
C THR A 155 25.02 12.97 11.79
N SER A 156 25.72 13.68 12.68
CA SER A 156 25.80 13.37 14.11
C SER A 156 24.49 13.79 14.80
N MET A 157 23.72 12.93 15.46
CA MET A 157 24.07 12.09 16.61
C MET A 157 24.74 12.85 17.76
N SER A 158 23.96 13.25 18.75
CA SER A 158 24.42 13.78 20.04
C SER A 158 24.21 12.78 21.19
N PHE A 159 24.95 11.66 21.16
CA PHE A 159 25.23 10.90 22.39
C PHE A 159 26.56 11.37 22.96
N SER A 160 26.57 11.77 24.23
CA SER A 160 27.76 12.22 24.94
C SER A 160 28.28 11.14 25.89
N GLU A 161 29.42 10.52 25.54
CA GLU A 161 30.26 9.80 26.49
C GLU A 161 31.55 10.61 26.76
N GLU A 162 31.88 10.82 28.03
CA GLU A 162 33.10 11.52 28.44
C GLU A 162 34.33 10.60 28.36
N GLY A 163 35.48 11.10 27.87
CA GLY A 163 36.68 10.22 27.80
C GLY A 163 38.04 10.82 27.42
N GLY A 164 38.18 12.13 27.20
CA GLY A 164 39.45 12.74 26.72
C GLY A 164 40.08 13.73 27.71
N LYS A 165 41.13 13.33 28.45
CA LYS A 165 41.79 14.20 29.44
C LYS A 165 42.81 15.17 28.83
N VAL A 166 42.80 16.40 29.34
CA VAL A 166 43.88 17.40 29.19
C VAL A 166 45.00 17.13 30.21
N SER A 167 46.24 17.45 29.84
CA SER A 167 47.45 17.18 30.64
C SER A 167 47.60 18.04 31.90
N ALA A 168 47.93 17.41 33.03
CA ALA A 168 48.49 18.05 34.22
C ALA A 168 49.49 17.12 34.93
N VAL A 169 50.39 17.69 35.74
CA VAL A 169 51.65 17.08 36.22
C VAL A 169 51.50 16.32 37.56
N ALA A 170 52.42 15.36 37.80
CA ALA A 170 52.91 14.82 39.09
C ALA A 170 52.66 13.33 39.42
N GLU A 171 53.74 12.55 39.28
CA GLU A 171 54.25 11.46 40.15
C GLU A 171 53.29 10.69 41.11
N THR A 172 53.12 9.38 40.90
CA THR A 172 53.93 8.32 41.57
C THR A 172 53.56 6.89 41.12
N SER A 173 54.36 5.91 41.54
CA SER A 173 54.36 4.50 41.10
C SER A 173 53.28 3.60 41.75
N ASN A 174 52.80 2.55 41.05
CA ASN A 174 53.23 1.14 41.19
C ASN A 174 52.17 0.07 40.81
N SER A 175 52.66 -1.03 40.23
CA SER A 175 52.13 -2.42 40.28
C SER A 175 50.61 -2.71 40.18
N SER A 176 50.17 -3.06 38.97
CA SER A 176 49.48 -4.31 38.62
C SER A 176 48.55 -5.02 39.63
N ILE A 177 47.28 -5.22 39.23
CA ILE A 177 46.51 -6.48 39.37
C ILE A 177 45.50 -6.55 38.20
N HIS A 178 45.45 -7.67 37.47
CA HIS A 178 44.40 -7.93 36.49
C HIS A 178 43.20 -8.61 37.18
N TRP A 179 41.99 -8.05 37.00
CA TRP A 179 40.74 -8.76 37.25
C TRP A 179 40.01 -9.02 35.94
N GLY A 180 40.29 -10.17 35.33
CA GLY A 180 39.50 -10.67 34.22
C GLY A 180 38.14 -11.16 34.72
N ARG A 181 37.07 -10.43 34.39
CA ARG A 181 35.69 -10.94 34.43
C ARG A 181 35.04 -10.74 33.07
N SER A 182 35.16 -11.75 32.21
CA SER A 182 34.26 -11.86 31.07
C SER A 182 32.86 -12.13 31.61
N LEU A 183 31.98 -11.14 31.50
CA LEU A 183 30.55 -11.34 31.73
C LEU A 183 29.98 -12.05 30.51
N LEU A 184 30.01 -13.39 30.56
CA LEU A 184 29.22 -14.24 29.69
C LEU A 184 27.74 -14.02 30.03
N MET A 185 27.13 -13.00 29.41
CA MET A 185 25.68 -12.99 29.23
C MET A 185 25.34 -14.16 28.31
N GLN A 186 24.81 -15.21 28.91
CA GLN A 186 24.21 -16.34 28.24
C GLN A 186 23.02 -15.81 27.43
N LYS A 187 23.16 -15.65 26.10
CA LYS A 187 22.06 -15.19 25.23
C LYS A 187 20.89 -16.16 25.40
N SER A 188 19.84 -15.69 26.08
CA SER A 188 18.60 -16.43 26.30
C SER A 188 17.92 -16.71 24.95
N GLN A 189 17.41 -17.93 24.77
CA GLN A 189 16.74 -18.30 23.53
C GLN A 189 15.42 -17.57 23.39
N VAL A 190 15.07 -17.25 22.14
CA VAL A 190 13.84 -16.52 21.82
C VAL A 190 12.61 -17.26 22.34
N THR A 191 12.59 -18.59 22.24
CA THR A 191 11.55 -19.48 22.78
C THR A 191 11.40 -19.38 24.30
N SER A 192 12.51 -19.38 25.05
CA SER A 192 12.49 -19.19 26.51
C SER A 192 12.04 -17.77 26.91
N LEU A 193 12.38 -16.74 26.13
CA LEU A 193 11.94 -15.35 26.38
C LEU A 193 10.43 -15.12 26.21
N PHE A 194 9.75 -15.97 25.42
CA PHE A 194 8.28 -16.02 25.33
C PHE A 194 7.66 -17.09 26.25
N GLY A 195 8.44 -17.82 27.06
CA GLY A 195 7.91 -18.87 27.94
C GLY A 195 7.38 -20.12 27.24
N ALA A 196 7.87 -20.46 26.04
CA ALA A 196 7.40 -21.61 25.26
C ALA A 196 7.51 -22.96 26.02
N GLU A 197 8.48 -23.06 26.92
CA GLU A 197 8.70 -24.19 27.82
C GLU A 197 7.46 -24.55 28.67
N ASP A 198 6.65 -23.56 29.07
CA ASP A 198 5.41 -23.80 29.84
C ASP A 198 4.34 -24.50 28.99
N LEU A 199 4.26 -24.24 27.69
CA LEU A 199 3.34 -24.92 26.78
C LEU A 199 3.87 -26.30 26.39
N TRP A 200 5.19 -26.43 26.15
CA TRP A 200 5.83 -27.72 25.92
C TRP A 200 5.66 -28.66 27.13
N SER A 201 5.75 -28.15 28.36
CA SER A 201 5.53 -28.94 29.59
C SER A 201 4.10 -29.50 29.72
N LYS A 202 3.13 -28.80 29.12
CA LYS A 202 1.71 -29.21 29.02
C LYS A 202 1.45 -30.18 27.86
N GLY A 203 2.46 -30.46 27.03
CA GLY A 203 2.37 -31.36 25.87
C GLY A 203 1.95 -30.71 24.56
N TYR A 204 1.91 -29.37 24.50
CA TYR A 204 1.66 -28.63 23.25
C TYR A 204 2.98 -28.35 22.54
N THR A 205 3.18 -28.84 21.31
CA THR A 205 4.45 -28.74 20.57
C THR A 205 4.29 -28.37 19.10
N GLY A 206 3.11 -27.87 18.71
CA GLY A 206 2.73 -27.70 17.29
C GLY A 206 2.24 -28.97 16.60
N ALA A 207 2.20 -30.11 17.31
CA ALA A 207 1.81 -31.40 16.76
C ALA A 207 0.46 -31.34 16.02
N LYS A 208 0.43 -31.93 14.82
CA LYS A 208 -0.71 -31.91 13.87
C LYS A 208 -1.17 -30.51 13.41
N VAL A 209 -0.33 -29.47 13.49
CA VAL A 209 -0.61 -28.19 12.82
C VAL A 209 0.13 -28.18 11.49
N LYS A 210 -0.59 -27.97 10.39
CA LYS A 210 -0.02 -27.86 9.05
C LYS A 210 0.50 -26.45 8.81
N MET A 211 1.82 -26.34 8.63
CA MET A 211 2.51 -25.07 8.52
C MET A 211 3.22 -24.96 7.16
N ALA A 212 2.75 -24.03 6.32
CA ALA A 212 3.35 -23.76 5.02
C ALA A 212 4.34 -22.59 5.09
N ILE A 213 5.52 -22.79 4.50
CA ILE A 213 6.60 -21.81 4.46
C ILE A 213 6.88 -21.47 3.00
N PHE A 214 6.55 -20.24 2.63
CA PHE A 214 6.69 -19.68 1.28
C PHE A 214 7.99 -18.84 1.25
N ASP A 215 9.08 -19.42 0.77
CA ASP A 215 10.42 -18.81 0.81
C ASP A 215 11.34 -19.47 -0.26
N THR A 216 12.66 -19.53 -0.03
CA THR A 216 13.66 -20.17 -0.91
C THR A 216 13.67 -21.70 -0.84
N GLY A 217 12.73 -22.31 -0.11
CA GLY A 217 12.61 -23.76 0.14
C GLY A 217 13.22 -24.20 1.49
N ILE A 218 13.44 -25.51 1.66
CA ILE A 218 14.18 -26.08 2.81
C ILE A 218 15.11 -27.20 2.28
N ARG A 219 16.30 -27.37 2.88
CA ARG A 219 17.21 -28.49 2.55
C ARG A 219 16.71 -29.85 3.10
N SER A 220 16.71 -30.88 2.24
CA SER A 220 16.10 -32.20 2.49
C SER A 220 16.49 -32.90 3.79
N ASP A 221 17.78 -32.86 4.10
CA ASP A 221 18.51 -33.69 5.06
C ASP A 221 19.05 -32.83 6.22
N HIS A 222 18.36 -31.73 6.54
CA HIS A 222 18.79 -30.82 7.60
C HIS A 222 18.41 -31.39 8.98
N PRO A 223 19.39 -31.63 9.89
CA PRO A 223 19.16 -32.44 11.08
C PRO A 223 18.25 -31.80 12.13
N HIS A 224 17.89 -30.52 11.99
CA HIS A 224 17.04 -29.82 12.97
C HIS A 224 15.53 -30.12 12.77
N PHE A 225 15.12 -30.84 11.73
CA PHE A 225 13.71 -31.08 11.40
C PHE A 225 13.31 -32.56 11.43
N ARG A 226 12.27 -32.91 12.19
CA ARG A 226 11.66 -34.27 12.16
C ARG A 226 10.55 -34.44 11.14
N ASN A 227 9.79 -33.39 10.86
CA ASN A 227 8.42 -33.51 10.34
C ASN A 227 8.15 -32.65 9.08
N ILE A 228 9.12 -32.61 8.16
CA ILE A 228 8.88 -32.11 6.80
C ILE A 228 7.99 -33.14 6.09
N LYS A 229 6.74 -32.76 5.80
CA LYS A 229 5.81 -33.60 5.02
C LYS A 229 6.10 -33.52 3.54
N GLU A 230 6.36 -32.31 3.06
CA GLU A 230 6.31 -31.99 1.65
C GLU A 230 7.28 -30.86 1.31
N ARG A 231 7.83 -30.93 0.10
CA ARG A 231 8.71 -29.92 -0.48
C ARG A 231 8.34 -29.78 -1.95
N THR A 232 7.87 -28.61 -2.34
CA THR A 232 7.44 -28.29 -3.70
C THR A 232 8.22 -27.10 -4.23
N ASN A 233 8.41 -27.07 -5.55
CA ASN A 233 8.91 -25.88 -6.23
C ASN A 233 7.83 -25.34 -7.18
N TRP A 234 7.70 -24.02 -7.17
CA TRP A 234 6.78 -23.26 -8.00
C TRP A 234 7.54 -22.39 -9.03
N THR A 235 8.86 -22.29 -8.90
CA THR A 235 9.74 -21.59 -9.86
C THR A 235 10.00 -22.41 -11.13
N ASN A 236 10.69 -21.79 -12.09
CA ASN A 236 11.16 -22.41 -13.33
C ASN A 236 12.47 -23.21 -13.20
N GLU A 237 13.02 -23.40 -12.00
CA GLU A 237 14.28 -24.14 -11.77
C GLU A 237 14.02 -25.60 -11.34
N ASP A 238 14.91 -26.52 -11.72
CA ASP A 238 14.82 -27.94 -11.33
C ASP A 238 15.48 -28.20 -9.96
N THR A 239 14.95 -27.62 -8.89
CA THR A 239 15.42 -27.83 -7.51
C THR A 239 14.32 -27.70 -6.45
N LEU A 240 14.33 -28.62 -5.48
CA LEU A 240 13.56 -28.52 -4.22
C LEU A 240 14.44 -28.02 -3.04
N ASN A 241 15.75 -27.92 -3.23
CA ASN A 241 16.69 -27.51 -2.20
C ASN A 241 16.74 -25.99 -2.05
N ASP A 242 16.82 -25.55 -0.81
CA ASP A 242 17.21 -24.19 -0.45
C ASP A 242 18.72 -24.05 -0.60
N ASN A 243 19.16 -23.32 -1.63
CA ASN A 243 20.57 -23.03 -1.87
C ASN A 243 20.99 -21.66 -1.28
N LEU A 244 20.04 -20.82 -0.88
CA LEU A 244 20.25 -19.48 -0.32
C LEU A 244 20.29 -19.47 1.22
N GLY A 245 19.58 -20.40 1.85
CA GLY A 245 19.58 -20.61 3.29
C GLY A 245 18.69 -19.67 4.09
N HIS A 246 17.68 -19.06 3.46
CA HIS A 246 16.69 -18.24 4.15
C HIS A 246 15.48 -19.09 4.58
N GLY A 247 14.82 -19.80 3.67
CA GLY A 247 13.70 -20.68 4.02
C GLY A 247 14.06 -21.76 5.03
N THR A 248 15.28 -22.32 4.96
CA THR A 248 15.82 -23.21 6.00
C THR A 248 15.94 -22.53 7.37
N PHE A 249 16.31 -21.25 7.42
CA PHE A 249 16.40 -20.48 8.67
C PHE A 249 15.00 -20.16 9.23
N VAL A 250 14.07 -19.73 8.37
CA VAL A 250 12.66 -19.47 8.69
C VAL A 250 12.01 -20.71 9.31
N ALA A 251 12.18 -21.87 8.67
CA ALA A 251 11.74 -23.16 9.21
C ALA A 251 12.43 -23.53 10.53
N GLY A 252 13.70 -23.14 10.71
CA GLY A 252 14.43 -23.30 11.96
C GLY A 252 13.79 -22.57 13.13
N VAL A 253 13.39 -21.30 12.94
CA VAL A 253 12.70 -20.51 13.97
C VAL A 253 11.32 -21.09 14.30
N VAL A 254 10.61 -21.64 13.30
CA VAL A 254 9.29 -22.25 13.50
C VAL A 254 9.38 -23.62 14.21
N ALA A 255 10.17 -24.56 13.67
CA ALA A 255 10.15 -25.98 14.05
C ALA A 255 11.54 -26.65 14.09
N GLY A 256 12.62 -25.86 14.21
CA GLY A 256 13.96 -26.38 14.49
C GLY A 256 14.04 -27.03 15.87
N GLN A 257 14.97 -27.97 16.04
CA GLN A 257 15.08 -28.81 17.24
C GLN A 257 16.48 -28.88 17.84
N ASP A 258 17.44 -28.13 17.30
CA ASP A 258 18.77 -28.06 17.89
C ASP A 258 18.75 -27.23 19.18
N SER A 259 19.48 -27.69 20.19
CA SER A 259 19.58 -27.04 21.50
C SER A 259 20.23 -25.64 21.49
N GLU A 260 20.82 -25.18 20.38
CA GLU A 260 21.29 -23.80 20.21
C GLU A 260 20.25 -22.87 19.54
N CYS A 261 19.36 -23.41 18.70
CA CYS A 261 18.31 -22.67 17.99
C CYS A 261 17.01 -23.48 17.89
N LEU A 262 16.40 -23.70 19.06
CA LEU A 262 15.14 -24.41 19.21
C LEU A 262 13.96 -23.54 18.72
N GLY A 263 13.14 -24.09 17.85
CA GLY A 263 11.92 -23.45 17.34
C GLY A 263 10.70 -23.66 18.24
N PHE A 264 9.68 -22.83 18.08
CA PHE A 264 8.49 -22.82 18.95
C PHE A 264 7.60 -24.07 18.83
N ALA A 265 7.50 -24.63 17.64
CA ALA A 265 6.54 -25.67 17.26
C ALA A 265 7.27 -26.90 16.66
N PRO A 266 8.14 -27.59 17.42
CA PRO A 266 9.08 -28.58 16.89
C PRO A 266 8.44 -29.83 16.28
N ASP A 267 7.17 -30.13 16.55
CA ASP A 267 6.43 -31.26 15.95
C ASP A 267 5.40 -30.82 14.89
N ALA A 268 5.39 -29.55 14.47
CA ALA A 268 4.53 -29.05 13.39
C ALA A 268 4.79 -29.78 12.06
N GLU A 269 3.75 -29.87 11.23
CA GLU A 269 3.81 -30.55 9.93
C GLU A 269 4.26 -29.53 8.87
N ILE A 270 5.53 -29.57 8.48
CA ILE A 270 6.13 -28.55 7.61
C ILE A 270 5.92 -28.87 6.13
N TYR A 271 5.34 -27.90 5.42
CA TYR A 271 5.16 -27.88 3.97
C TYR A 271 6.03 -26.76 3.39
N ALA A 272 7.11 -27.12 2.69
CA ALA A 272 8.10 -26.17 2.19
C ALA A 272 7.80 -25.81 0.73
N PHE A 273 7.28 -24.62 0.48
CA PHE A 273 6.93 -24.16 -0.86
C PHE A 273 8.01 -23.19 -1.34
N ARG A 274 8.89 -23.67 -2.22
CA ARG A 274 9.90 -22.81 -2.87
C ARG A 274 9.21 -21.96 -3.94
N VAL A 275 9.14 -20.66 -3.66
CA VAL A 275 8.54 -19.66 -4.58
C VAL A 275 9.57 -18.65 -5.08
N PHE A 276 10.78 -18.61 -4.50
CA PHE A 276 11.89 -17.78 -5.00
C PHE A 276 12.95 -18.62 -5.69
N THR A 277 13.46 -18.07 -6.80
CA THR A 277 14.64 -18.60 -7.51
C THR A 277 15.93 -18.38 -6.72
N ASP A 278 17.03 -19.02 -7.14
CA ASP A 278 18.36 -18.71 -6.55
C ASP A 278 18.84 -17.30 -6.97
N ALA A 279 18.26 -16.72 -8.03
CA ALA A 279 18.38 -15.31 -8.39
C ALA A 279 17.50 -14.38 -7.54
N GLN A 280 16.77 -14.91 -6.55
CA GLN A 280 15.83 -14.18 -5.68
C GLN A 280 14.64 -13.50 -6.39
N VAL A 281 14.27 -13.98 -7.58
CA VAL A 281 13.06 -13.58 -8.31
C VAL A 281 11.93 -14.58 -8.07
N SER A 282 10.71 -14.08 -7.90
CA SER A 282 9.42 -14.78 -7.94
C SER A 282 8.48 -14.11 -8.96
N TYR A 283 7.32 -14.71 -9.24
CA TYR A 283 6.23 -14.13 -10.03
C TYR A 283 4.88 -14.30 -9.34
N THR A 284 3.96 -13.37 -9.58
CA THR A 284 2.57 -13.43 -9.10
C THR A 284 1.93 -14.79 -9.38
N SER A 285 2.03 -15.29 -10.62
CA SER A 285 1.45 -16.60 -11.00
C SER A 285 1.96 -17.77 -10.15
N TRP A 286 3.21 -17.76 -9.70
CA TRP A 286 3.77 -18.80 -8.84
C TRP A 286 3.18 -18.76 -7.42
N PHE A 287 2.92 -17.56 -6.89
CA PHE A 287 2.17 -17.41 -5.65
C PHE A 287 0.73 -17.89 -5.81
N LEU A 288 0.03 -17.51 -6.88
CA LEU A 288 -1.36 -17.96 -7.12
C LEU A 288 -1.49 -19.48 -7.19
N ASP A 289 -0.56 -20.18 -7.86
CA ASP A 289 -0.51 -21.64 -7.90
C ASP A 289 -0.26 -22.25 -6.50
N ALA A 290 0.78 -21.77 -5.81
CA ALA A 290 1.16 -22.25 -4.49
C ALA A 290 0.05 -21.99 -3.44
N PHE A 291 -0.69 -20.89 -3.58
CA PHE A 291 -1.85 -20.54 -2.75
C PHE A 291 -3.07 -21.41 -3.05
N ASN A 292 -3.42 -21.62 -4.33
CA ASN A 292 -4.50 -22.55 -4.72
C ASN A 292 -4.20 -23.97 -4.22
N TYR A 293 -2.95 -24.40 -4.25
CA TYR A 293 -2.52 -25.69 -3.69
C TYR A 293 -2.57 -25.73 -2.16
N ALA A 294 -2.15 -24.66 -1.45
CA ALA A 294 -2.26 -24.55 0.01
C ALA A 294 -3.72 -24.67 0.51
N ILE A 295 -4.66 -24.11 -0.25
CA ILE A 295 -6.11 -24.27 -0.04
C ILE A 295 -6.51 -25.74 -0.27
N ALA A 296 -6.12 -26.33 -1.40
CA ALA A 296 -6.47 -27.71 -1.76
C ALA A 296 -5.98 -28.77 -0.76
N ILE A 297 -4.75 -28.66 -0.26
CA ILE A 297 -4.23 -29.57 0.79
C ILE A 297 -4.70 -29.21 2.21
N ASN A 298 -5.45 -28.10 2.35
CA ASN A 298 -5.89 -27.50 3.61
C ASN A 298 -4.75 -27.36 4.62
N VAL A 299 -3.88 -26.37 4.41
CA VAL A 299 -2.93 -25.84 5.41
C VAL A 299 -3.69 -25.23 6.61
N ASP A 300 -3.08 -25.16 7.81
CA ASP A 300 -3.64 -24.40 8.96
C ASP A 300 -3.03 -22.99 9.05
N VAL A 301 -1.70 -22.88 8.89
CA VAL A 301 -0.91 -21.65 9.08
C VAL A 301 0.07 -21.44 7.92
N LEU A 302 0.27 -20.21 7.47
CA LEU A 302 1.13 -19.84 6.34
C LEU A 302 2.01 -18.63 6.72
N ASN A 303 3.33 -18.73 6.52
CA ASN A 303 4.27 -17.60 6.72
C ASN A 303 4.85 -17.08 5.40
N LEU A 304 4.73 -15.77 5.18
CA LEU A 304 5.42 -15.00 4.14
C LEU A 304 6.50 -14.12 4.79
N SER A 305 7.76 -14.57 4.76
CA SER A 305 8.92 -13.80 5.25
C SER A 305 9.39 -12.77 4.21
N ILE A 306 8.45 -12.11 3.55
CA ILE A 306 8.64 -11.24 2.38
C ILE A 306 7.62 -10.10 2.39
N GLY A 307 7.87 -9.10 1.56
CA GLY A 307 6.87 -8.15 1.09
C GLY A 307 7.50 -7.13 0.13
N GLY A 308 6.68 -6.31 -0.52
CA GLY A 308 7.13 -5.18 -1.33
C GLY A 308 6.12 -4.01 -1.29
N PRO A 309 6.40 -2.90 -2.00
CA PRO A 309 5.52 -1.73 -2.04
C PRO A 309 4.25 -1.94 -2.87
N ASP A 310 4.19 -3.00 -3.69
CA ASP A 310 3.04 -3.26 -4.58
C ASP A 310 1.86 -3.87 -3.81
N TYR A 311 0.82 -3.05 -3.63
CA TYR A 311 -0.50 -3.45 -3.14
C TYR A 311 -1.60 -3.30 -4.21
N LEU A 312 -1.23 -3.15 -5.49
CA LEU A 312 -2.14 -3.15 -6.64
C LEU A 312 -1.94 -4.34 -7.59
N ASP A 313 -1.12 -5.33 -7.23
CA ASP A 313 -1.28 -6.72 -7.67
C ASP A 313 -2.63 -7.28 -7.15
N LEU A 314 -3.73 -6.88 -7.79
CA LEU A 314 -5.09 -7.34 -7.51
C LEU A 314 -5.22 -8.88 -7.62
N PRO A 315 -4.53 -9.57 -8.56
CA PRO A 315 -4.39 -11.02 -8.52
C PRO A 315 -3.89 -11.56 -7.17
N PHE A 316 -2.78 -11.06 -6.65
CA PHE A 316 -2.19 -11.49 -5.37
C PHE A 316 -3.05 -11.09 -4.17
N VAL A 317 -3.48 -9.83 -4.07
CA VAL A 317 -4.23 -9.30 -2.92
C VAL A 317 -5.59 -10.00 -2.76
N GLU A 318 -6.36 -10.21 -3.83
CA GLU A 318 -7.61 -10.97 -3.72
C GLU A 318 -7.37 -12.45 -3.42
N LYS A 319 -6.22 -13.03 -3.84
CA LYS A 319 -5.86 -14.40 -3.47
C LYS A 319 -5.50 -14.51 -1.98
N VAL A 320 -4.83 -13.51 -1.40
CA VAL A 320 -4.61 -13.39 0.06
C VAL A 320 -5.95 -13.39 0.81
N TRP A 321 -6.96 -12.70 0.28
CA TRP A 321 -8.31 -12.71 0.86
C TRP A 321 -9.00 -14.08 0.71
N GLU A 322 -8.81 -14.79 -0.41
CA GLU A 322 -9.36 -16.15 -0.59
C GLU A 322 -8.68 -17.21 0.31
N ILE A 323 -7.35 -17.15 0.48
CA ILE A 323 -6.60 -18.02 1.40
C ILE A 323 -7.15 -17.87 2.82
N THR A 324 -7.25 -16.62 3.29
CA THR A 324 -7.76 -16.33 4.62
C THR A 324 -9.23 -16.75 4.73
N ALA A 325 -10.07 -16.51 3.72
CA ALA A 325 -11.47 -16.99 3.67
C ALA A 325 -11.60 -18.52 3.83
N ASN A 326 -10.60 -19.29 3.39
CA ASN A 326 -10.52 -20.75 3.58
C ASN A 326 -10.04 -21.16 4.99
N ASN A 327 -10.01 -20.23 5.95
CA ASN A 327 -9.54 -20.37 7.34
C ASN A 327 -8.01 -20.53 7.53
N ILE A 328 -7.21 -20.30 6.48
CA ILE A 328 -5.74 -20.38 6.59
C ILE A 328 -5.22 -19.10 7.27
N ILE A 329 -4.51 -19.25 8.39
CA ILE A 329 -3.96 -18.12 9.14
C ILE A 329 -2.66 -17.66 8.47
N MET A 330 -2.66 -16.47 7.88
CA MET A 330 -1.47 -15.88 7.25
C MET A 330 -0.73 -14.94 8.22
N VAL A 331 0.57 -15.15 8.34
CA VAL A 331 1.52 -14.30 9.07
C VAL A 331 2.55 -13.74 8.07
N SER A 332 2.83 -12.44 8.12
CA SER A 332 3.72 -11.78 7.16
C SER A 332 4.60 -10.71 7.80
N ALA A 333 5.80 -10.53 7.25
CA ALA A 333 6.77 -9.52 7.67
C ALA A 333 6.36 -8.10 7.21
N ILE A 334 6.36 -7.11 8.11
CA ILE A 334 5.85 -5.75 7.80
C ILE A 334 6.72 -4.91 6.83
N GLY A 335 7.94 -5.35 6.53
CA GLY A 335 8.94 -4.62 5.73
C GLY A 335 10.24 -4.37 6.48
N ASN A 336 11.33 -4.05 5.77
CA ASN A 336 12.65 -3.79 6.36
C ASN A 336 13.13 -2.34 6.13
N ASP A 337 12.17 -1.48 5.79
CA ASP A 337 12.38 -0.19 5.12
C ASP A 337 12.22 0.97 6.12
N GLY A 338 12.12 0.65 7.41
CA GLY A 338 12.23 1.59 8.51
C GLY A 338 13.64 2.19 8.63
N PRO A 339 13.79 3.34 9.35
CA PRO A 339 12.85 3.84 10.35
C PRO A 339 11.81 4.84 9.84
N LEU A 340 11.72 5.07 8.53
CA LEU A 340 10.79 6.02 7.94
C LEU A 340 9.34 5.56 8.08
N TYR A 341 8.39 6.50 8.09
CA TYR A 341 6.96 6.24 8.21
C TYR A 341 6.30 6.17 6.82
N GLY A 342 5.30 5.30 6.67
CA GLY A 342 4.66 5.01 5.38
C GLY A 342 5.30 3.82 4.64
N THR A 343 6.14 3.04 5.32
CA THR A 343 7.05 2.03 4.74
C THR A 343 6.51 0.60 4.81
N LEU A 344 5.19 0.43 4.96
CA LEU A 344 4.56 -0.88 5.20
C LEU A 344 4.45 -1.68 3.89
N ASN A 345 4.92 -2.92 3.90
CA ASN A 345 4.95 -3.76 2.71
C ASN A 345 3.76 -4.74 2.62
N ASN A 346 3.30 -5.00 1.40
CA ASN A 346 2.28 -5.99 1.09
C ASN A 346 2.84 -7.43 1.21
N PRO A 347 2.09 -8.42 1.73
CA PRO A 347 0.70 -8.37 2.22
C PRO A 347 0.57 -8.13 3.74
N ALA A 348 1.63 -7.69 4.43
CA ALA A 348 1.58 -7.50 5.88
C ALA A 348 0.78 -6.25 6.29
N ASP A 349 0.57 -5.30 5.39
CA ASP A 349 -0.39 -4.21 5.50
C ASP A 349 -1.86 -4.69 5.52
N GLN A 350 -2.17 -5.85 4.92
CA GLN A 350 -3.53 -6.32 4.73
C GLN A 350 -4.22 -6.65 6.06
N SER A 351 -5.50 -6.30 6.15
CA SER A 351 -6.28 -6.37 7.40
C SER A 351 -6.49 -7.81 7.89
N ASP A 352 -6.69 -8.74 6.97
CA ASP A 352 -6.93 -10.16 7.25
C ASP A 352 -5.61 -10.95 7.48
N VAL A 353 -4.44 -10.32 7.29
CA VAL A 353 -3.09 -10.88 7.50
C VAL A 353 -2.50 -10.37 8.82
N ILE A 354 -1.84 -11.24 9.58
CA ILE A 354 -1.09 -10.86 10.80
C ILE A 354 0.26 -10.27 10.37
N GLY A 355 0.35 -8.94 10.37
CA GLY A 355 1.54 -8.17 9.99
C GLY A 355 2.46 -7.95 11.19
N VAL A 356 3.72 -8.38 11.08
CA VAL A 356 4.66 -8.47 12.21
C VAL A 356 5.84 -7.52 12.06
N GLY A 357 6.01 -6.61 13.02
CA GLY A 357 7.18 -5.75 13.16
C GLY A 357 8.30 -6.36 14.03
N GLY A 358 9.49 -5.79 13.95
CA GLY A 358 10.70 -6.31 14.60
C GLY A 358 11.19 -5.46 15.77
N ILE A 359 11.47 -6.11 16.91
CA ILE A 359 12.15 -5.52 18.08
C ILE A 359 13.52 -6.17 18.34
N ASP A 360 14.36 -5.48 19.12
CA ASP A 360 15.56 -6.07 19.74
C ASP A 360 15.27 -6.72 21.10
N TYR A 361 16.26 -7.41 21.68
CA TYR A 361 16.14 -8.08 22.99
C TYR A 361 16.00 -7.13 24.19
N ASN A 362 15.98 -5.81 23.98
CA ASN A 362 15.72 -4.80 25.00
C ASN A 362 14.31 -4.19 24.83
N ASP A 363 13.47 -4.80 23.98
CA ASP A 363 12.15 -4.35 23.58
C ASP A 363 12.11 -2.98 22.86
N HIS A 364 13.22 -2.54 22.25
CA HIS A 364 13.21 -1.38 21.33
C HIS A 364 12.78 -1.80 19.92
N ILE A 365 12.00 -0.97 19.24
CA ILE A 365 11.70 -1.15 17.80
C ILE A 365 13.01 -1.15 17.03
N ALA A 366 13.27 -2.22 16.28
CA ALA A 366 14.47 -2.33 15.46
C ALA A 366 14.44 -1.24 14.37
N PRO A 367 15.57 -0.56 14.07
CA PRO A 367 15.56 0.56 13.11
C PRO A 367 14.96 0.19 11.75
N PHE A 368 15.32 -0.98 11.20
CA PHE A 368 14.79 -1.51 9.95
C PHE A 368 13.29 -1.83 9.98
N SER A 369 12.62 -1.92 11.14
CA SER A 369 11.21 -2.26 11.16
C SER A 369 10.40 -1.13 10.53
N SER A 370 9.77 -1.44 9.38
CA SER A 370 8.78 -0.59 8.73
C SER A 370 7.66 -0.21 9.69
N ARG A 371 7.12 0.99 9.51
CA ARG A 371 6.17 1.64 10.43
C ARG A 371 5.32 2.70 9.74
N GLY A 372 4.29 3.17 10.44
CA GLY A 372 3.28 4.09 9.94
C GLY A 372 1.91 3.42 9.81
N MET A 373 1.01 4.11 9.14
CA MET A 373 -0.36 3.65 8.85
C MET A 373 -0.45 3.02 7.45
N SER A 374 -1.50 2.24 7.16
CA SER A 374 -1.75 1.73 5.80
C SER A 374 -1.85 2.88 4.78
N THR A 375 -0.86 2.96 3.87
CA THR A 375 -0.73 4.07 2.90
C THR A 375 -1.87 4.11 1.89
N TRP A 376 -2.35 2.95 1.45
CA TRP A 376 -3.45 2.81 0.50
C TRP A 376 -4.82 3.32 0.98
N GLU A 377 -4.97 3.70 2.25
CA GLU A 377 -6.17 4.34 2.81
C GLU A 377 -6.01 5.85 3.01
N ILE A 378 -4.78 6.40 2.93
CA ILE A 378 -4.51 7.83 3.12
C ILE A 378 -5.21 8.72 2.08
N PRO A 379 -5.41 8.32 0.80
CA PRO A 379 -6.27 9.06 -0.14
C PRO A 379 -7.74 9.22 0.30
N HIS A 380 -8.15 8.59 1.40
CA HIS A 380 -9.48 8.71 2.01
C HIS A 380 -9.40 9.24 3.46
N GLY A 381 -8.29 9.88 3.81
CA GLY A 381 -8.04 10.56 5.08
C GLY A 381 -6.85 10.00 5.85
N TYR A 382 -7.00 8.78 6.39
CA TYR A 382 -6.03 8.16 7.30
C TYR A 382 -5.92 6.65 7.07
N GLY A 383 -4.72 6.10 7.26
CA GLY A 383 -4.53 4.67 7.35
C GLY A 383 -4.94 4.07 8.70
N ARG A 384 -5.13 2.75 8.72
CA ARG A 384 -5.33 1.93 9.92
C ARG A 384 -4.01 1.58 10.58
N VAL A 385 -4.11 1.16 11.84
CA VAL A 385 -2.98 0.79 12.70
C VAL A 385 -2.30 -0.49 12.19
N LYS A 386 -1.01 -0.38 11.87
CA LYS A 386 -0.09 -1.48 11.55
C LYS A 386 1.30 -1.16 12.13
N PRO A 387 2.19 -2.16 12.36
CA PRO A 387 1.93 -3.61 12.35
C PRO A 387 0.81 -4.01 13.33
N ASP A 388 0.31 -5.24 13.27
CA ASP A 388 -0.66 -5.70 14.28
C ASP A 388 0.02 -5.86 15.65
N ILE A 389 1.25 -6.38 15.63
CA ILE A 389 2.08 -6.81 16.77
C ILE A 389 3.56 -6.75 16.40
N VAL A 390 4.45 -6.72 17.40
CA VAL A 390 5.90 -6.88 17.21
C VAL A 390 6.47 -8.14 17.90
N ALA A 391 7.57 -8.65 17.37
CA ALA A 391 8.30 -9.78 17.93
C ALA A 391 9.82 -9.61 17.76
N TYR A 392 10.61 -10.38 18.53
CA TYR A 392 12.07 -10.34 18.43
C TYR A 392 12.53 -10.66 17.01
N GLY A 393 13.13 -9.65 16.36
CA GLY A 393 13.55 -9.69 14.96
C GLY A 393 15.00 -9.31 14.74
N ARG A 394 15.76 -8.98 15.80
CA ARG A 394 17.20 -8.68 15.73
C ARG A 394 18.02 -9.80 16.36
N GLU A 395 19.06 -10.25 15.65
CA GLU A 395 20.04 -11.25 16.13
C GLU A 395 19.39 -12.55 16.65
N ILE A 396 18.36 -13.04 15.97
CA ILE A 396 17.66 -14.28 16.32
C ILE A 396 18.43 -15.47 15.79
N MET A 397 18.59 -16.50 16.63
CA MET A 397 19.25 -17.75 16.25
C MET A 397 18.27 -18.69 15.55
N GLY A 398 18.69 -19.27 14.42
CA GLY A 398 17.90 -20.19 13.61
C GLY A 398 18.78 -21.10 12.76
N SER A 399 18.18 -22.11 12.13
CA SER A 399 18.90 -23.14 11.36
C SER A 399 19.78 -22.55 10.24
N LYS A 400 21.03 -23.01 10.15
CA LYS A 400 21.95 -22.67 9.07
C LYS A 400 21.89 -23.73 7.97
N ILE A 401 21.81 -23.32 6.70
CA ILE A 401 21.79 -24.17 5.48
C ILE A 401 22.79 -25.36 5.50
N SER A 402 23.93 -25.22 6.17
CA SER A 402 24.85 -26.32 6.47
C SER A 402 24.35 -27.15 7.67
N THR A 403 25.04 -27.14 8.79
CA THR A 403 24.59 -27.71 10.07
C THR A 403 24.83 -26.67 11.17
N GLY A 404 24.15 -26.85 12.31
CA GLY A 404 24.17 -25.90 13.41
C GLY A 404 23.37 -24.63 13.09
N CYS A 405 23.54 -23.62 13.95
CA CYS A 405 22.75 -22.40 13.91
C CYS A 405 23.50 -21.23 13.25
N LYS A 406 22.74 -20.20 12.85
CA LYS A 406 23.24 -18.88 12.46
C LYS A 406 22.33 -17.81 13.10
N SER A 407 22.83 -16.58 13.20
CA SER A 407 22.01 -15.44 13.59
C SER A 407 21.59 -14.63 12.35
N LEU A 408 20.36 -14.08 12.34
CA LEU A 408 19.90 -13.08 11.36
C LEU A 408 19.11 -11.96 12.05
N SER A 409 18.89 -10.87 11.31
CA SER A 409 17.99 -9.77 11.68
C SER A 409 17.07 -9.43 10.50
N GLY A 410 15.86 -8.98 10.78
CA GLY A 410 14.86 -8.53 9.81
C GLY A 410 13.43 -8.79 10.29
N THR A 411 12.43 -8.11 9.73
CA THR A 411 11.02 -8.48 9.99
C THR A 411 10.65 -9.82 9.35
N SER A 412 11.38 -10.21 8.29
CA SER A 412 11.43 -11.59 7.75
C SER A 412 11.86 -12.66 8.76
N VAL A 413 12.48 -12.25 9.87
CA VAL A 413 12.89 -13.07 11.01
C VAL A 413 11.88 -12.98 12.17
N ALA A 414 11.25 -11.81 12.38
CA ALA A 414 10.17 -11.65 13.37
C ALA A 414 8.88 -12.41 12.97
N SER A 415 8.53 -12.41 11.68
CA SER A 415 7.36 -13.13 11.14
C SER A 415 7.36 -14.63 11.52
N PRO A 416 8.44 -15.43 11.33
CA PRO A 416 8.45 -16.82 11.74
C PRO A 416 8.54 -17.06 13.25
N VAL A 417 8.99 -16.09 14.06
CA VAL A 417 8.81 -16.15 15.52
C VAL A 417 7.32 -16.18 15.84
N VAL A 418 6.54 -15.27 15.25
CA VAL A 418 5.07 -15.24 15.41
C VAL A 418 4.40 -16.45 14.77
N ALA A 419 4.82 -16.91 13.59
CA ALA A 419 4.25 -18.10 12.96
C ALA A 419 4.52 -19.37 13.79
N GLY A 420 5.68 -19.46 14.44
CA GLY A 420 6.00 -20.50 15.42
C GLY A 420 5.09 -20.43 16.66
N VAL A 421 4.88 -19.23 17.22
CA VAL A 421 3.91 -18.99 18.30
C VAL A 421 2.48 -19.38 17.87
N VAL A 422 2.04 -18.99 16.68
CA VAL A 422 0.72 -19.33 16.12
C VAL A 422 0.58 -20.85 15.95
N CYS A 423 1.61 -21.57 15.50
CA CYS A 423 1.59 -23.04 15.42
C CYS A 423 1.51 -23.70 16.80
N LEU A 424 2.26 -23.18 17.77
CA LEU A 424 2.22 -23.68 19.15
C LEU A 424 0.83 -23.47 19.77
N LEU A 425 0.27 -22.26 19.66
CA LEU A 425 -1.09 -21.91 20.08
C LEU A 425 -2.16 -22.74 19.33
N ALA A 426 -2.00 -22.99 18.03
CA ALA A 426 -2.94 -23.81 17.26
C ALA A 426 -2.96 -25.29 17.68
N SER A 427 -1.91 -25.78 18.35
CA SER A 427 -1.88 -27.12 18.96
C SER A 427 -2.59 -27.19 20.32
N VAL A 428 -2.94 -26.05 20.94
CA VAL A 428 -3.71 -25.98 22.19
C VAL A 428 -5.16 -26.42 21.99
N ILE A 429 -5.75 -26.01 20.87
CA ILE A 429 -7.13 -26.37 20.51
C ILE A 429 -7.16 -27.78 19.92
N PRO A 430 -8.00 -28.71 20.44
CA PRO A 430 -8.14 -30.04 19.90
C PRO A 430 -8.50 -30.04 18.41
N GLU A 431 -7.83 -30.89 17.64
CA GLU A 431 -7.96 -31.04 16.18
C GLU A 431 -9.41 -31.07 15.68
N SER A 432 -10.29 -31.80 16.38
CA SER A 432 -11.73 -31.90 16.06
C SER A 432 -12.48 -30.57 16.16
N ASN A 433 -12.01 -29.67 17.01
CA ASN A 433 -12.65 -28.40 17.32
C ASN A 433 -11.93 -27.22 16.64
N ARG A 434 -10.68 -27.41 16.17
CA ARG A 434 -9.78 -26.36 15.69
C ARG A 434 -10.47 -25.43 14.69
N LYS A 435 -11.06 -25.96 13.62
CA LYS A 435 -11.74 -25.17 12.57
C LYS A 435 -13.03 -24.47 13.00
N SER A 436 -13.57 -24.76 14.19
CA SER A 436 -14.75 -24.08 14.74
C SER A 436 -14.42 -22.90 15.65
N ILE A 437 -13.14 -22.79 16.05
CA ILE A 437 -12.61 -21.82 17.03
C ILE A 437 -11.54 -20.95 16.37
N LEU A 438 -10.54 -21.56 15.73
CA LEU A 438 -9.43 -20.88 15.08
C LEU A 438 -9.75 -20.54 13.61
N ASN A 439 -9.52 -19.28 13.29
CA ASN A 439 -9.60 -18.63 11.99
C ASN A 439 -8.71 -17.36 12.05
N PRO A 440 -8.45 -16.67 10.93
CA PRO A 440 -7.59 -15.47 10.92
C PRO A 440 -8.00 -14.39 11.93
N ALA A 441 -9.30 -14.09 12.11
CA ALA A 441 -9.74 -13.11 13.09
C ALA A 441 -9.52 -13.55 14.54
N SER A 442 -9.91 -14.77 14.92
CA SER A 442 -9.78 -15.27 16.30
C SER A 442 -8.33 -15.42 16.77
N MET A 443 -7.43 -15.87 15.88
CA MET A 443 -5.99 -15.87 16.18
C MET A 443 -5.43 -14.46 16.30
N LYS A 444 -5.80 -13.54 15.39
CA LYS A 444 -5.41 -12.13 15.49
C LYS A 444 -5.94 -11.49 16.78
N GLN A 445 -7.19 -11.73 17.16
CA GLN A 445 -7.81 -11.25 18.40
C GLN A 445 -7.00 -11.66 19.62
N ALA A 446 -6.64 -12.95 19.75
CA ALA A 446 -5.82 -13.39 20.86
C ALA A 446 -4.43 -12.73 20.91
N LEU A 447 -3.79 -12.56 19.75
CA LEU A 447 -2.46 -11.95 19.66
C LEU A 447 -2.47 -10.43 19.96
N VAL A 448 -3.48 -9.68 19.51
CA VAL A 448 -3.56 -8.22 19.75
C VAL A 448 -4.17 -7.88 21.11
N GLU A 449 -5.11 -8.68 21.62
CA GLU A 449 -5.70 -8.45 22.95
C GLU A 449 -4.78 -8.96 24.08
N GLY A 450 -3.90 -9.93 23.81
CA GLY A 450 -2.88 -10.42 24.73
C GLY A 450 -1.49 -9.76 24.59
N ALA A 451 -1.34 -8.72 23.75
CA ALA A 451 -0.03 -8.11 23.51
C ALA A 451 0.46 -7.27 24.71
N ALA A 452 1.75 -7.40 25.03
CA ALA A 452 2.45 -6.56 26.00
C ALA A 452 2.85 -5.22 25.35
N LYS A 453 2.05 -4.18 25.58
CA LYS A 453 2.36 -2.80 25.17
C LYS A 453 3.72 -2.36 25.71
N LEU A 454 4.56 -1.87 24.81
CA LEU A 454 5.92 -1.38 25.06
C LEU A 454 5.92 0.12 25.42
N SER A 455 6.88 0.52 26.26
CA SER A 455 7.06 1.91 26.68
C SER A 455 8.02 2.65 25.72
N GLY A 456 7.53 3.69 25.05
CA GLY A 456 8.34 4.54 24.15
C GLY A 456 7.82 4.63 22.70
N PRO A 457 7.56 3.51 22.00
CA PRO A 457 7.06 3.56 20.62
C PRO A 457 5.53 3.80 20.56
N ASN A 458 5.04 4.35 19.46
CA ASN A 458 3.61 4.58 19.25
C ASN A 458 2.88 3.43 18.55
N MET A 459 1.54 3.47 18.49
CA MET A 459 0.72 2.38 17.93
C MET A 459 1.05 2.07 16.46
N TYR A 460 1.53 3.03 15.67
CA TYR A 460 1.97 2.82 14.28
C TYR A 460 3.40 2.25 14.16
N GLU A 461 4.07 1.98 15.27
CA GLU A 461 5.39 1.33 15.32
C GLU A 461 5.35 -0.04 16.01
N GLN A 462 4.55 -0.16 17.09
CA GLN A 462 4.44 -1.39 17.88
C GLN A 462 3.13 -2.18 17.67
N GLY A 463 2.13 -1.59 17.02
CA GLY A 463 0.78 -2.16 16.96
C GLY A 463 0.14 -2.24 18.35
N ALA A 464 -0.35 -3.43 18.70
CA ALA A 464 -0.79 -3.76 20.05
C ALA A 464 0.38 -3.85 21.07
N GLY A 465 1.59 -4.10 20.58
CA GLY A 465 2.79 -4.32 21.39
C GLY A 465 3.51 -5.62 21.07
N ARG A 466 4.41 -6.03 21.96
CA ARG A 466 5.13 -7.30 21.85
C ARG A 466 4.19 -8.46 22.13
N VAL A 467 4.21 -9.52 21.32
CA VAL A 467 3.41 -10.73 21.56
C VAL A 467 3.67 -11.28 22.97
N ASP A 468 2.60 -11.65 23.70
CA ASP A 468 2.71 -12.52 24.86
C ASP A 468 2.08 -13.89 24.55
N LEU A 469 2.88 -14.95 24.64
CA LEU A 469 2.44 -16.33 24.35
C LEU A 469 1.48 -16.86 25.42
N LEU A 470 1.67 -16.47 26.67
CA LEU A 470 0.94 -17.03 27.81
C LEU A 470 -0.44 -16.36 27.96
N GLU A 471 -0.52 -15.05 27.75
CA GLU A 471 -1.81 -14.35 27.70
C GLU A 471 -2.61 -14.77 26.44
N SER A 472 -1.96 -14.83 25.27
CA SER A 472 -2.60 -15.39 24.04
C SER A 472 -3.12 -16.82 24.24
N TYR A 473 -2.40 -17.64 25.03
CA TYR A 473 -2.81 -18.99 25.40
C TYR A 473 -4.06 -19.01 26.29
N GLU A 474 -4.12 -18.19 27.35
CA GLU A 474 -5.30 -18.12 28.22
C GLU A 474 -6.51 -17.50 27.51
N ILE A 475 -6.31 -16.54 26.59
CA ILE A 475 -7.38 -16.03 25.72
C ILE A 475 -7.93 -17.16 24.84
N LEU A 476 -7.09 -17.84 24.05
CA LEU A 476 -7.55 -18.90 23.12
C LEU A 476 -8.18 -20.10 23.83
N LYS A 477 -7.63 -20.51 24.97
CA LYS A 477 -8.13 -21.60 25.82
C LYS A 477 -9.57 -21.38 26.30
N ASN A 478 -9.96 -20.12 26.51
CA ASN A 478 -11.31 -19.73 26.96
C ASN A 478 -12.15 -19.08 25.84
N TYR A 479 -11.62 -18.98 24.62
CA TYR A 479 -12.18 -18.17 23.55
C TYR A 479 -13.57 -18.64 23.11
N GLN A 480 -14.50 -17.68 22.99
CA GLN A 480 -15.80 -17.85 22.36
C GLN A 480 -15.83 -17.01 21.09
N PRO A 481 -16.31 -17.53 19.94
CA PRO A 481 -16.38 -16.78 18.68
C PRO A 481 -17.13 -15.45 18.85
N ARG A 482 -16.42 -14.33 18.65
CA ARG A 482 -16.96 -12.97 18.87
C ARG A 482 -16.39 -11.94 17.89
N ALA A 483 -17.04 -10.79 17.83
CA ALA A 483 -16.47 -9.59 17.22
C ALA A 483 -15.65 -8.79 18.26
N SER A 484 -14.61 -8.09 17.82
CA SER A 484 -13.94 -7.02 18.58
C SER A 484 -13.43 -5.92 17.64
N ILE A 485 -12.88 -4.85 18.22
CA ILE A 485 -12.34 -3.70 17.50
C ILE A 485 -10.87 -3.54 17.92
N PHE A 486 -9.99 -3.33 16.96
CA PHE A 486 -8.56 -3.09 17.18
C PHE A 486 -8.12 -1.75 16.56
N PRO A 487 -7.47 -0.85 17.34
CA PRO A 487 -7.39 -0.84 18.80
C PRO A 487 -8.76 -0.81 19.49
N SER A 488 -8.86 -1.33 20.71
CA SER A 488 -10.09 -1.34 21.53
C SER A 488 -10.25 -0.10 22.40
N VAL A 489 -9.20 0.72 22.50
CA VAL A 489 -9.14 1.98 23.23
C VAL A 489 -8.43 3.02 22.36
N LEU A 490 -8.96 4.25 22.31
CA LEU A 490 -8.26 5.44 21.80
C LEU A 490 -8.22 6.50 22.89
N ASP A 491 -7.03 6.76 23.42
CA ASP A 491 -6.81 7.67 24.55
C ASP A 491 -5.87 8.83 24.16
N PHE A 492 -6.42 10.04 24.04
CA PHE A 492 -5.69 11.27 23.71
C PHE A 492 -4.78 11.78 24.86
N THR A 493 -4.75 11.10 26.01
CA THR A 493 -3.83 11.37 27.11
C THR A 493 -2.61 10.44 27.12
N ASP A 494 -2.71 9.27 26.47
CA ASP A 494 -1.67 8.23 26.38
C ASP A 494 -0.61 8.58 25.32
N CYS A 495 0.28 9.52 25.68
CA CYS A 495 1.42 9.92 24.85
C CYS A 495 2.69 9.14 25.27
N PRO A 496 3.43 8.50 24.34
CA PRO A 496 3.32 8.60 22.88
C PRO A 496 2.43 7.55 22.20
N TYR A 497 1.83 6.60 22.92
CA TYR A 497 1.16 5.45 22.30
C TYR A 497 0.08 5.84 21.28
N SER A 498 -0.78 6.80 21.65
CA SER A 498 -1.84 7.35 20.79
C SER A 498 -1.37 8.51 19.92
N TRP A 499 -0.10 8.57 19.53
CA TRP A 499 0.37 9.51 18.51
C TRP A 499 -0.30 9.18 17.15
N PRO A 500 -0.74 10.17 16.36
CA PRO A 500 -0.59 11.62 16.56
C PRO A 500 -1.64 12.27 17.48
N PHE A 501 -2.77 11.59 17.72
CA PHE A 501 -3.95 12.12 18.42
C PHE A 501 -3.62 12.73 19.79
N CYS A 502 -2.74 12.10 20.58
CA CYS A 502 -2.32 12.61 21.89
C CYS A 502 -1.52 13.94 21.85
N ARG A 503 -1.01 14.36 20.68
CA ARG A 503 -0.29 15.63 20.47
C ARG A 503 -1.24 16.78 20.09
N GLN A 504 -2.45 16.50 19.62
CA GLN A 504 -3.42 17.51 19.23
C GLN A 504 -4.81 17.27 19.86
N PRO A 505 -5.17 18.02 20.91
CA PRO A 505 -6.52 17.95 21.47
C PRO A 505 -7.54 18.52 20.49
N LEU A 506 -8.77 18.00 20.56
CA LEU A 506 -9.89 18.46 19.77
C LEU A 506 -10.38 19.84 20.27
N TYR A 507 -11.05 20.60 19.41
CA TYR A 507 -11.63 21.90 19.74
C TYR A 507 -12.74 22.25 18.73
N ALA A 508 -13.61 23.22 19.03
CA ALA A 508 -14.76 23.50 18.17
C ALA A 508 -14.39 24.27 16.90
N GLY A 509 -15.01 23.88 15.78
CA GLY A 509 -14.78 24.47 14.45
C GLY A 509 -13.51 23.99 13.72
N SER A 510 -12.83 22.94 14.19
CA SER A 510 -11.78 22.22 13.44
C SER A 510 -12.35 21.43 12.25
N MET A 511 -11.50 20.89 11.37
CA MET A 511 -11.91 19.74 10.55
C MET A 511 -12.18 18.53 11.45
N PRO A 512 -12.98 17.54 11.01
CA PRO A 512 -13.14 16.28 11.72
C PRO A 512 -11.78 15.56 11.83
N VAL A 513 -11.44 15.06 13.01
CA VAL A 513 -10.28 14.19 13.21
C VAL A 513 -10.70 12.76 12.96
N ILE A 514 -10.06 12.12 11.97
CA ILE A 514 -10.40 10.77 11.52
C ILE A 514 -9.51 9.76 12.25
N PHE A 515 -10.13 8.72 12.82
CA PHE A 515 -9.43 7.53 13.31
C PHE A 515 -10.05 6.27 12.72
N ASN A 516 -9.24 5.47 12.03
CA ASN A 516 -9.68 4.23 11.41
C ASN A 516 -9.25 3.02 12.26
N ALA A 517 -10.25 2.28 12.75
CA ALA A 517 -10.07 1.04 13.51
C ALA A 517 -10.45 -0.18 12.66
N THR A 518 -9.86 -1.33 12.97
CA THR A 518 -10.18 -2.61 12.33
C THR A 518 -11.22 -3.37 13.15
N ILE A 519 -12.32 -3.77 12.51
CA ILE A 519 -13.29 -4.70 13.10
C ILE A 519 -12.79 -6.13 12.82
N LEU A 520 -12.63 -6.94 13.86
CA LEU A 520 -12.25 -8.35 13.78
C LEU A 520 -13.47 -9.22 14.05
N ASN A 521 -13.87 -10.09 13.11
CA ASN A 521 -15.03 -10.96 13.26
C ASN A 521 -14.65 -12.45 13.35
N GLY A 522 -14.35 -12.94 14.55
CA GLY A 522 -14.04 -14.34 14.77
C GLY A 522 -15.24 -15.30 14.71
N MET A 523 -16.47 -14.81 14.45
CA MET A 523 -17.69 -15.63 14.42
C MET A 523 -17.85 -16.46 13.13
N GLY A 524 -17.36 -15.97 11.99
CA GLY A 524 -17.45 -16.63 10.68
C GLY A 524 -17.04 -15.73 9.51
N VAL A 525 -16.80 -16.34 8.33
CA VAL A 525 -16.20 -15.70 7.12
C VAL A 525 -17.00 -14.51 6.56
N ILE A 526 -18.25 -14.34 6.98
CA ILE A 526 -19.09 -13.21 6.62
C ILE A 526 -19.72 -12.67 7.90
N GLY A 527 -19.58 -11.37 8.11
CA GLY A 527 -20.33 -10.60 9.11
C GLY A 527 -21.09 -9.46 8.46
N TYR A 528 -22.11 -8.96 9.16
CA TYR A 528 -22.87 -7.78 8.79
C TYR A 528 -23.03 -6.91 10.03
N ILE A 529 -22.97 -5.58 9.86
CA ILE A 529 -23.28 -4.65 10.94
C ILE A 529 -24.81 -4.51 11.03
N GLU A 530 -25.38 -4.85 12.18
CA GLU A 530 -26.84 -4.97 12.37
C GLU A 530 -27.54 -3.60 12.40
N ASN A 531 -26.90 -2.63 13.05
CA ASN A 531 -27.36 -1.26 13.20
C ASN A 531 -26.14 -0.31 13.14
N PRO A 532 -26.29 0.95 12.70
CA PRO A 532 -25.19 1.92 12.69
C PRO A 532 -24.47 2.02 14.05
N PRO A 533 -23.15 2.24 14.08
CA PRO A 533 -22.41 2.47 15.32
C PRO A 533 -22.99 3.64 16.12
N THR A 534 -22.95 3.54 17.46
CA THR A 534 -23.55 4.52 18.37
C THR A 534 -22.55 4.99 19.41
N TRP A 535 -22.55 6.31 19.66
CA TRP A 535 -21.76 6.97 20.71
C TRP A 535 -22.55 7.03 22.01
N HIS A 536 -21.94 6.56 23.10
CA HIS A 536 -22.49 6.58 24.46
C HIS A 536 -21.52 7.35 25.37
N PRO A 537 -21.73 8.67 25.57
CA PRO A 537 -20.91 9.45 26.49
C PRO A 537 -21.17 9.02 27.95
N PHE A 538 -20.15 9.10 28.81
CA PHE A 538 -20.30 8.79 30.24
C PHE A 538 -20.90 9.92 31.07
N ASN A 539 -20.93 11.14 30.53
CA ASN A 539 -21.38 12.38 31.18
C ASN A 539 -22.04 13.34 30.19
N ASP A 540 -22.69 14.39 30.71
CA ASP A 540 -23.39 15.38 29.88
C ASP A 540 -22.43 16.17 28.97
N GLU A 541 -21.18 16.39 29.40
CA GLU A 541 -20.12 17.01 28.60
C GLU A 541 -19.84 16.24 27.30
N GLY A 542 -19.99 14.91 27.29
CA GLY A 542 -19.81 14.09 26.09
C GLY A 542 -20.85 14.32 24.99
N ASN A 543 -21.91 15.09 25.26
CA ASN A 543 -22.81 15.62 24.23
C ASN A 543 -22.18 16.77 23.41
N LEU A 544 -21.07 17.36 23.85
CA LEU A 544 -20.33 18.39 23.09
C LEU A 544 -19.57 17.80 21.89
N VAL A 545 -19.38 16.48 21.86
CA VAL A 545 -18.78 15.76 20.73
C VAL A 545 -19.85 15.42 19.69
N SER A 546 -19.48 15.55 18.42
CA SER A 546 -20.16 14.92 17.29
C SER A 546 -19.22 13.85 16.72
N ILE A 547 -19.72 12.64 16.49
CA ILE A 547 -18.99 11.57 15.81
C ILE A 547 -19.84 11.12 14.62
N HIS A 548 -19.34 11.32 13.40
CA HIS A 548 -19.86 10.67 12.20
C HIS A 548 -19.10 9.34 12.01
N PHE A 549 -19.79 8.29 11.54
CA PHE A 549 -19.20 6.96 11.35
C PHE A 549 -19.33 6.51 9.90
N THR A 550 -18.22 6.17 9.26
CA THR A 550 -18.23 5.36 8.03
C THR A 550 -17.65 3.97 8.33
N TYR A 551 -18.22 2.92 7.76
CA TYR A 551 -17.93 1.54 8.20
C TYR A 551 -18.28 0.50 7.14
N SER A 552 -17.77 -0.72 7.32
CA SER A 552 -18.13 -1.86 6.47
C SER A 552 -19.56 -2.36 6.75
N GLU A 553 -20.51 -2.20 5.82
CA GLU A 553 -21.81 -2.90 5.88
C GLU A 553 -21.63 -4.43 5.96
N VAL A 554 -20.64 -4.94 5.22
CA VAL A 554 -20.31 -6.36 5.09
C VAL A 554 -18.85 -6.56 5.49
N ILE A 555 -18.63 -7.41 6.48
CA ILE A 555 -17.31 -7.86 6.93
C ILE A 555 -16.96 -9.14 6.17
N TRP A 556 -15.88 -9.11 5.40
CA TRP A 556 -15.36 -10.25 4.63
C TRP A 556 -13.89 -10.01 4.27
N PRO A 557 -13.03 -11.06 4.24
CA PRO A 557 -13.29 -12.43 4.69
C PRO A 557 -13.29 -12.60 6.21
N TRP A 558 -12.63 -11.72 6.98
CA TRP A 558 -12.67 -11.75 8.45
C TRP A 558 -12.68 -10.38 9.10
N THR A 559 -12.26 -9.36 8.36
CA THR A 559 -12.11 -7.99 8.86
C THR A 559 -12.95 -6.97 8.09
N GLY A 560 -13.32 -5.93 8.81
CA GLY A 560 -13.91 -4.70 8.28
C GLY A 560 -13.23 -3.48 8.89
N TYR A 561 -13.77 -2.30 8.61
CA TYR A 561 -13.32 -1.04 9.18
C TYR A 561 -14.44 -0.31 9.93
N LEU A 562 -14.02 0.50 10.89
CA LEU A 562 -14.81 1.52 11.56
C LEU A 562 -14.00 2.82 11.55
N ALA A 563 -14.44 3.81 10.78
CA ALA A 563 -13.88 5.15 10.76
C ALA A 563 -14.68 6.05 11.71
N LEU A 564 -13.98 6.76 12.60
CA LEU A 564 -14.56 7.72 13.54
C LEU A 564 -14.15 9.12 13.11
N HIS A 565 -15.13 9.94 12.75
CA HIS A 565 -14.93 11.35 12.39
C HIS A 565 -15.33 12.23 13.57
N MET A 566 -14.36 12.61 14.39
CA MET A 566 -14.59 13.28 15.66
C MET A 566 -14.48 14.80 15.52
N GLN A 567 -15.51 15.53 15.94
CA GLN A 567 -15.55 16.99 15.93
C GLN A 567 -16.20 17.51 17.22
N ILE A 568 -15.74 18.65 17.74
CA ILE A 568 -16.42 19.34 18.85
C ILE A 568 -17.42 20.35 18.25
N LYS A 569 -18.64 20.35 18.77
CA LYS A 569 -19.71 21.25 18.34
C LYS A 569 -19.45 22.67 18.86
N ASP A 570 -20.07 23.68 18.23
CA ASP A 570 -19.79 25.10 18.52
C ASP A 570 -20.13 25.51 19.97
N GLU A 571 -21.07 24.82 20.63
CA GLU A 571 -21.36 25.01 22.05
C GLU A 571 -20.17 24.63 22.95
N GLY A 572 -19.31 23.72 22.47
CA GLY A 572 -18.07 23.30 23.12
C GLY A 572 -16.87 24.24 22.89
N SER A 573 -17.04 25.34 22.16
CA SER A 573 -15.96 26.27 21.81
C SER A 573 -15.20 26.92 22.98
N GLN A 574 -15.77 26.88 24.19
CA GLN A 574 -15.13 27.34 25.43
C GLN A 574 -14.85 26.21 26.44
N PHE A 575 -15.14 24.95 26.08
CA PHE A 575 -14.90 23.80 26.94
C PHE A 575 -13.42 23.46 27.03
N SER A 576 -12.97 22.99 28.20
CA SER A 576 -11.62 22.47 28.39
C SER A 576 -11.65 21.33 29.39
N GLY A 577 -11.10 20.18 29.01
CA GLY A 577 -11.13 18.98 29.84
C GLY A 577 -10.96 17.70 29.03
N GLU A 578 -11.41 16.60 29.64
CA GLU A 578 -11.44 15.27 29.04
C GLU A 578 -12.89 14.83 28.87
N ILE A 579 -13.18 14.14 27.77
CA ILE A 579 -14.49 13.56 27.48
C ILE A 579 -14.31 12.06 27.28
N GLU A 580 -15.08 11.27 28.03
CA GLU A 580 -15.02 9.82 27.99
C GLU A 580 -16.35 9.20 27.57
N GLY A 581 -16.27 8.07 26.89
CA GLY A 581 -17.43 7.31 26.47
C GLY A 581 -17.07 6.08 25.66
N ASN A 582 -18.09 5.42 25.14
CA ASN A 582 -17.97 4.18 24.38
C ASN A 582 -18.65 4.30 23.02
N VAL A 583 -17.99 3.85 21.96
CA VAL A 583 -18.62 3.56 20.67
C VAL A 583 -18.97 2.08 20.62
N THR A 584 -20.24 1.75 20.41
CA THR A 584 -20.71 0.37 20.28
C THR A 584 -21.22 0.07 18.89
N LEU A 585 -20.94 -1.13 18.37
CA LEU A 585 -21.58 -1.68 17.18
C LEU A 585 -21.85 -3.17 17.38
N THR A 586 -22.89 -3.69 16.72
CA THR A 586 -23.24 -5.12 16.77
C THR A 586 -22.99 -5.75 15.41
N VAL A 587 -22.13 -6.77 15.38
CA VAL A 587 -21.93 -7.63 14.21
C VAL A 587 -22.81 -8.87 14.38
N TYR A 588 -23.49 -9.29 13.31
CA TYR A 588 -24.04 -10.64 13.21
C TYR A 588 -23.37 -11.43 12.07
N SER A 589 -23.15 -12.73 12.29
CA SER A 589 -22.67 -13.68 11.29
C SER A 589 -23.72 -14.75 11.01
N PRO A 590 -23.92 -15.18 9.74
CA PRO A 590 -24.75 -16.33 9.40
C PRO A 590 -24.36 -17.59 10.20
N PRO A 591 -25.29 -18.53 10.43
CA PRO A 591 -24.99 -19.81 11.09
C PRO A 591 -23.86 -20.56 10.38
N VAL A 592 -22.89 -21.06 11.16
CA VAL A 592 -21.84 -21.96 10.64
C VAL A 592 -22.46 -23.33 10.33
N GLN A 593 -21.86 -24.10 9.43
CA GLN A 593 -22.41 -25.39 8.95
C GLN A 593 -22.73 -26.36 10.11
N GLY A 594 -24.02 -26.52 10.41
CA GLY A 594 -24.54 -27.34 11.52
C GLY A 594 -25.36 -26.55 12.55
N GLU A 595 -25.19 -25.24 12.62
CA GLU A 595 -25.97 -24.33 13.45
C GLU A 595 -27.28 -23.90 12.76
N LYS A 596 -28.23 -23.38 13.53
CA LYS A 596 -29.56 -22.93 13.03
C LYS A 596 -29.85 -21.45 13.27
N SER A 597 -29.11 -20.82 14.17
CA SER A 597 -29.20 -19.41 14.54
C SER A 597 -27.97 -18.66 14.04
N HIS A 598 -28.13 -17.41 13.63
CA HIS A 598 -26.99 -16.51 13.45
C HIS A 598 -26.23 -16.37 14.79
N ARG A 599 -24.95 -16.06 14.70
CA ARG A 599 -24.15 -15.59 15.84
C ARG A 599 -24.22 -14.06 15.86
N SER A 600 -24.29 -13.44 17.03
CA SER A 600 -24.27 -11.97 17.17
C SER A 600 -23.37 -11.57 18.33
N SER A 601 -22.64 -10.47 18.15
CA SER A 601 -21.66 -9.95 19.10
C SER A 601 -21.62 -8.43 19.02
N THR A 602 -22.02 -7.76 20.09
CA THR A 602 -21.71 -6.35 20.29
C THR A 602 -20.26 -6.20 20.72
N CYS A 603 -19.52 -5.34 20.03
CA CYS A 603 -18.17 -4.92 20.43
C CYS A 603 -18.16 -3.43 20.77
N THR A 604 -17.09 -3.00 21.45
CA THR A 604 -16.99 -1.66 22.03
C THR A 604 -15.58 -1.12 21.85
N LEU A 605 -15.49 0.13 21.42
CA LEU A 605 -14.27 0.95 21.38
C LEU A 605 -14.43 2.02 22.45
N HIS A 606 -13.54 2.04 23.43
CA HIS A 606 -13.52 3.09 24.44
C HIS A 606 -12.78 4.32 23.92
N LEU A 607 -13.36 5.51 24.08
CA LEU A 607 -12.75 6.78 23.70
C LEU A 607 -12.51 7.63 24.94
N LYS A 608 -11.28 8.15 25.07
CA LYS A 608 -10.90 9.21 26.00
C LYS A 608 -10.31 10.36 25.21
N LEU A 609 -11.11 11.40 25.00
CA LEU A 609 -10.81 12.53 24.13
C LEU A 609 -10.36 13.74 24.96
N LYS A 610 -9.29 14.40 24.52
CA LYS A 610 -8.77 15.62 25.16
C LYS A 610 -9.27 16.84 24.39
N VAL A 611 -9.90 17.79 25.10
CA VAL A 611 -10.55 18.95 24.48
C VAL A 611 -10.04 20.27 25.06
N VAL A 612 -9.86 21.27 24.20
CA VAL A 612 -9.45 22.64 24.56
C VAL A 612 -10.39 23.68 23.94
N PRO A 613 -10.44 24.91 24.49
CA PRO A 613 -11.18 26.01 23.88
C PRO A 613 -10.63 26.31 22.48
N THR A 614 -11.48 26.75 21.56
CA THR A 614 -11.10 27.02 20.16
C THR A 614 -9.88 27.95 20.09
N PRO A 615 -8.73 27.49 19.54
CA PRO A 615 -7.52 28.29 19.46
C PRO A 615 -7.74 29.57 18.61
N PRO A 616 -6.95 30.63 18.84
CA PRO A 616 -6.97 31.82 17.98
C PRO A 616 -6.78 31.44 16.51
N ARG A 617 -7.52 32.08 15.59
CA ARG A 617 -7.44 31.84 14.13
C ARG A 617 -5.98 31.79 13.64
N SER A 618 -5.13 32.70 14.11
CA SER A 618 -3.70 32.78 13.77
C SER A 618 -2.83 31.61 14.26
N LYS A 619 -3.39 30.64 14.99
CA LYS A 619 -2.73 29.38 15.38
C LYS A 619 -3.35 28.15 14.74
N ARG A 620 -4.24 28.31 13.75
CA ARG A 620 -4.91 27.23 13.03
C ARG A 620 -4.44 27.18 11.58
N VAL A 621 -3.90 26.03 11.17
CA VAL A 621 -3.32 25.79 9.85
C VAL A 621 -4.06 24.62 9.20
N LEU A 622 -4.58 24.84 8.00
CA LEU A 622 -5.20 23.78 7.20
C LEU A 622 -4.16 23.28 6.20
N TRP A 623 -3.85 21.99 6.21
CA TRP A 623 -3.00 21.30 5.24
C TRP A 623 -3.88 20.71 4.14
N ASP A 624 -3.54 20.97 2.88
CA ASP A 624 -4.21 20.32 1.75
C ASP A 624 -3.73 18.87 1.58
N GLN A 625 -4.67 17.92 1.65
CA GLN A 625 -4.40 16.51 1.38
C GLN A 625 -5.11 16.02 0.11
N PHE A 626 -6.06 16.78 -0.42
CA PHE A 626 -6.94 16.34 -1.50
C PHE A 626 -6.24 16.36 -2.86
N HIS A 627 -5.40 17.37 -3.10
CA HIS A 627 -4.66 17.53 -4.36
C HIS A 627 -3.30 16.80 -4.38
N SER A 628 -3.14 15.75 -3.58
CA SER A 628 -1.92 14.91 -3.58
C SER A 628 -2.15 13.53 -4.20
N ILE A 629 -1.37 13.19 -5.23
CA ILE A 629 -1.52 11.96 -6.04
C ILE A 629 -0.43 10.96 -5.67
N LYS A 630 -0.75 10.01 -4.81
CA LYS A 630 0.24 9.04 -4.32
C LYS A 630 0.58 7.96 -5.34
N TYR A 631 1.68 7.23 -5.10
CA TYR A 631 1.81 5.87 -5.59
C TYR A 631 0.66 5.01 -5.00
N PRO A 632 0.01 4.09 -5.76
CA PRO A 632 0.24 3.70 -7.14
C PRO A 632 -0.95 4.00 -8.08
N PRO A 633 -1.62 5.17 -8.01
CA PRO A 633 -2.15 5.80 -9.21
C PRO A 633 -1.14 5.82 -10.36
N GLY A 634 0.07 6.31 -10.15
CA GLY A 634 1.12 6.32 -11.18
C GLY A 634 2.53 6.61 -10.66
N TYR A 635 3.46 6.89 -11.57
CA TYR A 635 4.83 7.30 -11.24
C TYR A 635 4.85 8.79 -10.83
N ILE A 636 4.89 9.05 -9.53
CA ILE A 636 5.37 10.33 -8.99
C ILE A 636 6.86 10.18 -8.64
N PRO A 637 7.74 11.03 -9.18
CA PRO A 637 9.16 11.02 -8.84
C PRO A 637 9.45 11.79 -7.55
N ARG A 638 10.47 11.37 -6.80
CA ARG A 638 10.93 12.08 -5.58
C ARG A 638 11.22 13.57 -5.83
N ASP A 639 10.99 14.39 -4.80
CA ASP A 639 11.41 15.78 -4.67
C ASP A 639 12.88 15.96 -5.11
N SER A 640 13.80 15.24 -4.46
CA SER A 640 15.23 15.47 -4.60
C SER A 640 15.89 14.51 -5.58
N LEU A 641 16.20 15.02 -6.78
CA LEU A 641 16.90 14.30 -7.85
C LEU A 641 18.39 13.98 -7.57
N ASP A 642 18.91 14.38 -6.40
CA ASP A 642 20.16 13.85 -5.85
C ASP A 642 20.01 12.39 -5.35
N VAL A 643 18.78 11.95 -5.02
CA VAL A 643 18.45 10.56 -4.64
C VAL A 643 18.32 9.68 -5.89
N ARG A 644 19.03 8.54 -5.90
CA ARG A 644 19.17 7.66 -7.10
C ARG A 644 18.85 6.19 -6.88
N ASN A 645 18.72 5.76 -5.61
CA ASN A 645 18.45 4.37 -5.25
C ASN A 645 16.96 4.11 -5.00
N ASP A 646 16.19 5.17 -4.81
CA ASP A 646 14.75 5.21 -4.58
C ASP A 646 14.24 6.42 -5.38
N ILE A 647 13.38 6.18 -6.37
CA ILE A 647 13.01 7.18 -7.40
C ILE A 647 11.52 7.51 -7.40
N LEU A 648 10.70 6.72 -6.72
CA LEU A 648 9.27 6.94 -6.54
C LEU A 648 9.05 7.67 -5.22
N ASP A 649 8.09 8.59 -5.11
CA ASP A 649 7.47 8.78 -3.80
C ASP A 649 6.33 7.80 -3.57
N TRP A 650 6.40 7.15 -2.42
CA TRP A 650 5.51 6.09 -1.96
C TRP A 650 5.30 6.13 -0.44
N HIS A 651 5.89 7.11 0.25
CA HIS A 651 5.72 7.28 1.70
C HIS A 651 4.39 7.95 2.06
N GLY A 652 3.66 8.47 1.07
CA GLY A 652 2.23 8.75 1.19
C GLY A 652 1.92 10.10 1.83
N ASP A 653 2.82 11.07 1.71
CA ASP A 653 2.61 12.51 1.49
C ASP A 653 1.50 13.10 2.36
N HIS A 654 1.71 12.93 3.67
CA HIS A 654 0.74 13.20 4.72
C HIS A 654 1.45 13.63 6.00
N LEU A 655 0.80 14.51 6.77
CA LEU A 655 1.26 15.03 8.06
C LEU A 655 1.72 13.97 9.07
N HIS A 656 1.33 12.71 8.90
CA HIS A 656 1.64 11.62 9.81
C HIS A 656 2.38 10.43 9.17
N THR A 657 2.93 10.62 7.96
CA THR A 657 3.93 9.73 7.37
C THR A 657 5.25 10.48 7.15
N ASN A 658 5.61 10.82 5.92
CA ASN A 658 6.85 11.51 5.58
C ASN A 658 6.96 12.92 6.19
N PHE A 659 5.85 13.66 6.35
CA PHE A 659 5.84 14.98 7.01
C PHE A 659 5.70 14.94 8.55
N HIS A 660 5.83 13.77 9.21
CA HIS A 660 5.58 13.62 10.65
C HIS A 660 6.48 14.48 11.57
N ILE A 661 7.71 14.79 11.16
CA ILE A 661 8.58 15.71 11.93
C ILE A 661 8.05 17.15 11.81
N MET A 662 7.61 17.57 10.62
CA MET A 662 7.00 18.89 10.42
C MET A 662 5.76 19.06 11.30
N PHE A 663 4.85 18.08 11.34
CA PHE A 663 3.68 18.11 12.24
C PHE A 663 4.11 18.31 13.70
N ASN A 664 5.04 17.50 14.20
CA ASN A 664 5.51 17.61 15.59
C ASN A 664 6.14 18.99 15.88
N MET A 665 6.95 19.54 14.97
CA MET A 665 7.54 20.88 15.08
C MET A 665 6.49 21.99 15.09
N LEU A 666 5.44 21.88 14.27
CA LEU A 666 4.33 22.84 14.26
C LEU A 666 3.52 22.77 15.58
N ARG A 667 3.27 21.57 16.11
CA ARG A 667 2.62 21.36 17.41
C ARG A 667 3.42 21.99 18.55
N ASP A 668 4.74 21.83 18.57
CA ASP A 668 5.60 22.44 19.61
C ASP A 668 5.75 23.96 19.43
N ALA A 669 5.60 24.48 18.20
CA ALA A 669 5.43 25.93 17.93
C ALA A 669 4.01 26.45 18.24
N GLY A 670 3.13 25.61 18.82
CA GLY A 670 1.78 25.96 19.25
C GLY A 670 0.77 26.15 18.12
N TYR A 671 1.08 25.67 16.91
CA TYR A 671 0.14 25.64 15.78
C TYR A 671 -0.70 24.34 15.82
N PHE A 672 -2.00 24.48 15.58
CA PHE A 672 -2.93 23.39 15.33
C PHE A 672 -2.98 23.17 13.82
N VAL A 673 -2.89 21.90 13.40
CA VAL A 673 -2.74 21.51 12.01
C VAL A 673 -3.80 20.49 11.66
N GLU A 674 -4.68 20.82 10.72
CA GLU A 674 -5.80 19.99 10.30
C GLU A 674 -5.62 19.52 8.85
N THR A 675 -6.02 18.29 8.53
CA THR A 675 -6.01 17.73 7.17
C THR A 675 -7.29 18.09 6.40
N LEU A 676 -7.16 18.60 5.18
CA LEU A 676 -8.26 18.83 4.25
C LEU A 676 -8.28 17.72 3.17
N GLY A 677 -9.13 16.71 3.35
CA GLY A 677 -9.35 15.62 2.37
C GLY A 677 -10.51 15.87 1.40
N SER A 678 -10.77 17.13 1.04
CA SER A 678 -11.90 17.54 0.18
C SER A 678 -11.59 18.86 -0.52
N PRO A 679 -12.21 19.16 -1.69
CA PRO A 679 -12.03 20.44 -2.39
C PRO A 679 -12.11 21.69 -1.50
N PHE A 680 -11.40 22.76 -1.87
CA PHE A 680 -11.37 24.06 -1.18
C PHE A 680 -12.76 24.69 -1.02
N SER A 681 -13.72 24.31 -1.86
CA SER A 681 -15.14 24.67 -1.72
C SER A 681 -15.79 24.20 -0.42
N CYS A 682 -15.23 23.19 0.27
CA CYS A 682 -15.83 22.54 1.43
C CYS A 682 -15.37 23.06 2.81
N PHE A 683 -14.47 24.05 2.88
CA PHE A 683 -14.06 24.67 4.15
C PHE A 683 -14.33 26.18 4.21
N ASP A 684 -14.57 26.68 5.43
CA ASP A 684 -14.73 28.10 5.73
C ASP A 684 -13.39 28.71 6.18
N ALA A 685 -12.83 29.61 5.36
CA ALA A 685 -11.54 30.25 5.63
C ALA A 685 -11.55 31.18 6.86
N ARG A 686 -12.72 31.56 7.40
CA ARG A 686 -12.82 32.34 8.65
C ARG A 686 -12.31 31.57 9.86
N HIS A 687 -12.30 30.24 9.79
CA HIS A 687 -11.82 29.37 10.87
C HIS A 687 -10.28 29.24 10.91
N TYR A 688 -9.59 29.35 9.77
CA TYR A 688 -8.16 29.06 9.65
C TYR A 688 -7.34 30.33 9.42
N GLY A 689 -6.16 30.41 10.01
CA GLY A 689 -5.22 31.53 9.81
C GLY A 689 -4.47 31.41 8.49
N THR A 690 -4.08 30.18 8.15
CA THR A 690 -3.32 29.86 6.93
C THR A 690 -3.78 28.54 6.32
N LEU A 691 -3.91 28.51 4.98
CA LEU A 691 -3.88 27.29 4.17
C LEU A 691 -2.43 27.01 3.77
N LEU A 692 -1.98 25.78 4.00
CA LEU A 692 -0.63 25.28 3.76
C LEU A 692 -0.70 24.24 2.65
N LEU A 693 -0.10 24.60 1.51
CA LEU A 693 0.12 23.74 0.36
C LEU A 693 1.59 23.33 0.37
N VAL A 694 1.86 22.04 0.33
CA VAL A 694 3.20 21.44 0.27
C VAL A 694 3.06 20.22 -0.61
N ASP A 695 3.92 20.10 -1.62
CA ASP A 695 4.01 18.94 -2.51
C ASP A 695 2.66 18.42 -3.03
N LEU A 696 2.14 19.12 -4.06
CA LEU A 696 0.82 18.84 -4.62
C LEU A 696 0.93 18.53 -6.11
N GLU A 697 0.51 17.32 -6.47
CA GLU A 697 0.59 16.76 -7.81
C GLU A 697 -0.70 16.92 -8.64
N ASP A 698 -1.87 17.17 -8.02
CA ASP A 698 -3.14 17.22 -8.75
C ASP A 698 -3.52 18.60 -9.34
N GLU A 699 -4.52 18.59 -10.20
CA GLU A 699 -5.21 19.75 -10.78
C GLU A 699 -6.26 20.32 -9.84
N TYR A 700 -6.67 21.58 -10.04
CA TYR A 700 -7.70 22.27 -9.24
C TYR A 700 -8.98 22.51 -10.04
N PHE A 701 -10.16 22.40 -9.41
CA PHE A 701 -11.39 22.88 -10.03
C PHE A 701 -11.37 24.40 -10.15
N ARG A 702 -11.96 24.93 -11.22
CA ARG A 702 -12.00 26.39 -11.49
C ARG A 702 -12.63 27.17 -10.33
N GLU A 703 -13.69 26.62 -9.76
CA GLU A 703 -14.45 27.15 -8.64
C GLU A 703 -13.58 27.26 -7.36
N GLU A 704 -12.56 26.44 -7.22
CA GLU A 704 -11.60 26.50 -6.11
C GLU A 704 -10.58 27.61 -6.29
N ILE A 705 -10.10 27.84 -7.53
CA ILE A 705 -9.24 28.97 -7.86
C ILE A 705 -9.98 30.29 -7.60
N GLU A 706 -11.25 30.37 -8.03
CA GLU A 706 -12.12 31.53 -7.77
C GLU A 706 -12.40 31.71 -6.27
N LYS A 707 -12.65 30.63 -5.50
CA LYS A 707 -12.85 30.72 -4.05
C LYS A 707 -11.59 31.07 -3.28
N LEU A 708 -10.44 30.44 -3.55
CA LEU A 708 -9.18 30.69 -2.82
C LEU A 708 -8.74 32.14 -3.00
N ARG A 709 -8.87 32.67 -4.22
CA ARG A 709 -8.70 34.09 -4.52
C ARG A 709 -9.53 34.98 -3.60
N ASP A 710 -10.83 34.72 -3.51
CA ASP A 710 -11.75 35.55 -2.75
C ASP A 710 -11.56 35.38 -1.22
N ASP A 711 -11.19 34.19 -0.74
CA ASP A 711 -10.87 33.92 0.67
C ASP A 711 -9.54 34.56 1.11
N VAL A 712 -8.51 34.57 0.27
CA VAL A 712 -7.27 35.32 0.55
C VAL A 712 -7.57 36.82 0.53
N ILE A 713 -8.18 37.34 -0.52
CA ILE A 713 -8.38 38.79 -0.70
C ILE A 713 -9.38 39.38 0.30
N SER A 714 -10.47 38.66 0.61
CA SER A 714 -11.65 39.20 1.32
C SER A 714 -11.91 38.56 2.68
N THR A 715 -11.54 37.29 2.87
CA THR A 715 -11.61 36.59 4.18
C THR A 715 -10.29 36.72 4.95
N GLY A 716 -9.27 37.33 4.35
CA GLY A 716 -7.96 37.53 4.96
C GLY A 716 -7.27 36.21 5.33
N LEU A 717 -7.44 35.18 4.51
CA LEU A 717 -6.75 33.90 4.64
C LEU A 717 -5.25 34.08 4.32
N GLY A 718 -4.39 33.45 5.12
CA GLY A 718 -2.99 33.25 4.78
C GLY A 718 -2.80 32.10 3.79
N LEU A 719 -1.88 32.21 2.85
CA LEU A 719 -1.50 31.13 1.94
C LEU A 719 0.00 30.89 2.03
N VAL A 720 0.40 29.66 2.35
CA VAL A 720 1.80 29.20 2.31
C VAL A 720 1.90 28.10 1.27
N VAL A 721 2.83 28.24 0.33
CA VAL A 721 3.10 27.24 -0.72
C VAL A 721 4.56 26.81 -0.66
N PHE A 722 4.79 25.52 -0.53
CA PHE A 722 6.06 24.85 -0.80
C PHE A 722 5.84 24.02 -2.08
N ALA A 723 6.56 24.35 -3.14
CA ALA A 723 6.49 23.67 -4.43
C ALA A 723 7.79 22.89 -4.71
N GLU A 724 7.88 22.24 -5.86
CA GLU A 724 9.04 21.42 -6.27
C GLU A 724 9.43 21.66 -7.73
N TRP A 725 10.49 20.98 -8.22
CA TRP A 725 10.77 20.96 -9.66
C TRP A 725 9.61 20.42 -10.51
N TYR A 726 9.51 20.98 -11.71
CA TYR A 726 8.73 20.42 -12.82
C TYR A 726 9.49 20.70 -14.11
N ASN A 727 9.97 19.67 -14.80
CA ASN A 727 10.73 19.82 -16.03
C ASN A 727 10.47 18.65 -16.99
N VAL A 728 9.86 18.93 -18.15
CA VAL A 728 9.35 17.89 -19.08
C VAL A 728 10.48 17.06 -19.67
N ASP A 729 11.58 17.68 -20.11
CA ASP A 729 12.73 16.95 -20.64
C ASP A 729 13.36 16.02 -19.59
N THR A 730 13.42 16.45 -18.33
CA THR A 730 13.94 15.62 -17.23
C THR A 730 13.00 14.48 -16.89
N MET A 731 11.69 14.71 -16.81
CA MET A 731 10.70 13.64 -16.66
C MET A 731 10.81 12.58 -17.77
N VAL A 732 10.92 13.00 -19.04
CA VAL A 732 11.08 12.07 -20.18
C VAL A 732 12.39 11.28 -20.11
N LYS A 733 13.48 11.89 -19.60
CA LYS A 733 14.76 11.22 -19.33
C LYS A 733 14.70 10.25 -18.14
N MET A 734 13.80 10.47 -17.17
CA MET A 734 13.62 9.65 -15.95
C MET A 734 12.72 8.42 -16.12
N ARG A 735 12.25 8.13 -17.34
CA ARG A 735 11.53 6.90 -17.64
C ARG A 735 12.41 5.66 -17.39
N PHE A 736 11.83 4.61 -16.82
CA PHE A 736 12.50 3.33 -16.62
C PHE A 736 11.61 2.18 -17.10
N PHE A 737 12.20 1.03 -17.41
CA PHE A 737 11.44 -0.20 -17.61
C PHE A 737 11.32 -0.89 -16.25
N ASP A 738 10.10 -1.10 -15.78
CA ASP A 738 9.84 -1.82 -14.55
C ASP A 738 9.85 -3.33 -14.83
N ASP A 739 10.79 -4.06 -14.23
CA ASP A 739 10.88 -5.52 -14.30
C ASP A 739 9.70 -6.21 -13.58
N ASN A 740 8.96 -5.52 -12.71
CA ASN A 740 7.80 -6.07 -12.03
C ASN A 740 6.61 -6.12 -13.02
N THR A 741 6.02 -4.97 -13.38
CA THR A 741 4.89 -4.86 -14.34
C THR A 741 5.25 -5.13 -15.80
N ARG A 742 6.55 -5.20 -16.14
CA ARG A 742 7.09 -5.35 -17.50
C ARG A 742 6.64 -4.23 -18.45
N SER A 743 6.60 -2.99 -17.96
CA SER A 743 6.16 -1.82 -18.73
C SER A 743 7.12 -0.64 -18.58
N TRP A 744 7.07 0.32 -19.51
CA TRP A 744 7.83 1.57 -19.40
C TRP A 744 7.10 2.55 -18.48
N TRP A 745 7.58 2.70 -17.24
CA TRP A 745 7.12 3.70 -16.30
C TRP A 745 7.74 5.05 -16.67
N THR A 746 6.91 6.09 -16.75
CA THR A 746 7.31 7.46 -17.09
C THR A 746 6.61 8.43 -16.12
N PRO A 747 7.30 9.44 -15.54
CA PRO A 747 6.71 10.33 -14.55
C PRO A 747 5.44 11.02 -15.03
N VAL A 748 4.39 10.98 -14.21
CA VAL A 748 3.09 11.58 -14.51
C VAL A 748 3.16 13.10 -14.41
N THR A 749 3.88 13.61 -13.40
CA THR A 749 4.28 15.02 -13.21
C THR A 749 5.73 15.07 -12.67
N GLY A 750 6.22 16.26 -12.32
CA GLY A 750 7.48 16.46 -11.56
C GLY A 750 7.31 16.02 -10.10
N GLY A 751 8.02 16.65 -9.16
CA GLY A 751 7.64 16.52 -7.74
C GLY A 751 6.24 17.10 -7.55
N ALA A 752 6.10 18.42 -7.79
CA ALA A 752 4.80 19.09 -7.80
C ALA A 752 4.28 19.35 -9.23
N ASN A 753 2.96 19.48 -9.37
CA ASN A 753 2.32 19.95 -10.61
C ASN A 753 2.35 21.48 -10.68
N ILE A 754 3.53 21.99 -11.04
CA ILE A 754 3.76 23.44 -11.22
C ILE A 754 2.77 24.10 -12.21
N PRO A 755 2.37 23.48 -13.34
CA PRO A 755 1.30 24.04 -14.17
C PRO A 755 -0.03 24.27 -13.43
N ALA A 756 -0.47 23.32 -12.60
CA ALA A 756 -1.68 23.47 -11.78
C ALA A 756 -1.51 24.53 -10.68
N LEU A 757 -0.37 24.53 -9.98
CA LEU A 757 -0.04 25.55 -8.97
C LEU A 757 0.07 26.96 -9.59
N ASN A 758 0.54 27.08 -10.84
CA ASN A 758 0.59 28.34 -11.57
C ASN A 758 -0.81 28.84 -11.94
N ASP A 759 -1.74 27.97 -12.37
CA ASP A 759 -3.13 28.36 -12.60
C ASP A 759 -3.84 28.78 -11.30
N LEU A 760 -3.54 28.11 -10.18
CA LEU A 760 -4.04 28.47 -8.84
C LEU A 760 -3.50 29.83 -8.35
N LEU A 761 -2.24 30.14 -8.64
CA LEU A 761 -1.54 31.35 -8.19
C LEU A 761 -1.64 32.56 -9.15
N ALA A 762 -2.05 32.33 -10.41
CA ALA A 762 -2.25 33.36 -11.42
C ALA A 762 -3.12 34.56 -10.97
N PRO A 763 -4.22 34.40 -10.19
CA PRO A 763 -5.02 35.52 -9.69
C PRO A 763 -4.26 36.51 -8.80
N PHE A 764 -3.09 36.12 -8.27
CA PHE A 764 -2.23 36.95 -7.43
C PHE A 764 -0.99 37.48 -8.17
N GLY A 765 -0.80 37.11 -9.45
CA GLY A 765 0.37 37.49 -10.25
C GLY A 765 1.66 36.76 -9.85
N ILE A 766 1.54 35.54 -9.31
CA ILE A 766 2.64 34.68 -8.87
C ILE A 766 2.72 33.46 -9.81
N ALA A 767 3.92 33.04 -10.19
CA ALA A 767 4.16 31.79 -10.91
C ALA A 767 5.60 31.29 -10.74
N PHE A 768 5.77 29.97 -10.74
CA PHE A 768 7.05 29.26 -10.77
C PHE A 768 7.45 28.86 -12.20
N GLY A 769 8.76 28.67 -12.41
CA GLY A 769 9.37 28.25 -13.66
C GLY A 769 9.54 26.73 -13.79
N ASP A 770 10.37 26.33 -14.75
CA ASP A 770 10.67 24.93 -15.10
C ASP A 770 12.11 24.49 -14.76
N LYS A 771 12.84 25.32 -13.99
CA LYS A 771 14.23 25.06 -13.59
C LYS A 771 14.31 23.98 -12.50
N ILE A 772 15.43 23.28 -12.51
CA ILE A 772 15.86 22.38 -11.43
C ILE A 772 17.09 22.98 -10.75
N LEU A 773 16.89 23.65 -9.62
CA LEU A 773 17.93 24.39 -8.91
C LEU A 773 18.53 23.58 -7.75
N ASN A 774 19.87 23.63 -7.64
CA ASN A 774 20.61 22.94 -6.60
C ASN A 774 21.69 23.82 -5.96
N GLY A 775 21.81 23.76 -4.63
CA GLY A 775 22.92 24.34 -3.87
C GLY A 775 22.54 24.89 -2.49
N ASP A 776 23.54 25.30 -1.73
CA ASP A 776 23.36 25.74 -0.34
C ASP A 776 23.22 27.27 -0.24
N PHE A 777 22.28 27.74 0.59
CA PHE A 777 22.01 29.15 0.87
C PHE A 777 21.90 29.42 2.38
N SER A 778 21.78 30.70 2.78
CA SER A 778 21.65 31.08 4.19
C SER A 778 20.88 32.38 4.37
N ILE A 779 20.05 32.42 5.43
CA ILE A 779 19.32 33.60 5.91
C ILE A 779 19.49 33.65 7.43
N ASP A 780 19.84 34.81 7.99
CA ASP A 780 20.14 35.00 9.44
C ASP A 780 21.26 34.11 10.01
N GLY A 781 22.06 33.47 9.15
CA GLY A 781 23.05 32.48 9.56
C GLY A 781 22.52 31.05 9.72
N GLU A 782 21.19 30.85 9.69
CA GLU A 782 20.61 29.54 9.41
C GLU A 782 21.04 29.10 8.01
N GLN A 783 21.47 27.85 7.85
CA GLN A 783 21.90 27.29 6.57
C GLN A 783 20.88 26.26 6.09
N SER A 784 20.57 26.28 4.79
CA SER A 784 19.66 25.33 4.18
C SER A 784 20.10 25.05 2.75
N ARG A 785 19.87 23.82 2.29
CA ARG A 785 20.13 23.37 0.93
C ARG A 785 18.84 23.46 0.13
N TYR A 786 18.93 24.05 -1.05
CA TYR A 786 17.95 23.92 -2.12
C TYR A 786 18.34 22.67 -2.93
N ALA A 787 17.42 21.72 -3.05
CA ALA A 787 17.73 20.32 -3.29
C ALA A 787 16.94 19.74 -4.47
N SER A 788 16.91 20.46 -5.59
CA SER A 788 16.07 20.25 -6.80
C SER A 788 14.74 20.98 -6.80
N GLY A 789 14.64 22.13 -6.12
CA GLY A 789 13.48 23.02 -6.22
C GLY A 789 13.43 23.86 -7.52
N THR A 790 12.30 24.53 -7.76
CA THR A 790 12.04 25.44 -8.90
C THR A 790 12.33 26.93 -8.58
N ASP A 791 12.25 27.82 -9.57
CA ASP A 791 12.45 29.27 -9.43
C ASP A 791 11.16 30.10 -9.59
N ILE A 792 11.07 31.28 -8.95
CA ILE A 792 9.91 32.18 -9.03
C ILE A 792 10.07 33.14 -10.21
N VAL A 793 9.33 32.89 -11.30
CA VAL A 793 9.42 33.65 -12.56
C VAL A 793 8.41 34.78 -12.67
N ARG A 794 7.32 34.76 -11.89
CA ARG A 794 6.39 35.89 -11.73
C ARG A 794 6.16 36.22 -10.26
N PHE A 795 6.18 37.50 -9.93
CA PHE A 795 5.85 38.00 -8.59
C PHE A 795 5.37 39.46 -8.62
N PRO A 796 4.32 39.83 -7.87
CA PRO A 796 3.75 41.18 -7.91
C PRO A 796 4.69 42.27 -7.34
N ALA A 797 4.60 43.46 -7.94
CA ALA A 797 5.33 44.65 -7.49
C ALA A 797 4.97 45.03 -6.05
N GLY A 798 5.96 45.45 -5.26
CA GLY A 798 5.80 45.77 -3.84
C GLY A 798 5.93 44.58 -2.89
N GLY A 799 6.02 43.36 -3.42
CA GLY A 799 6.39 42.15 -2.69
C GLY A 799 7.88 42.09 -2.31
N TYR A 800 8.24 41.05 -1.57
CA TYR A 800 9.60 40.78 -1.09
C TYR A 800 10.07 39.45 -1.67
N VAL A 801 11.20 39.44 -2.39
CA VAL A 801 11.69 38.26 -3.12
C VAL A 801 13.18 38.05 -2.86
N HIS A 802 13.53 36.88 -2.33
CA HIS A 802 14.91 36.47 -2.08
C HIS A 802 15.40 35.59 -3.24
N ALA A 803 16.62 35.88 -3.70
CA ALA A 803 17.30 35.15 -4.76
C ALA A 803 18.73 34.82 -4.33
N PHE A 804 19.25 33.67 -4.73
CA PHE A 804 20.58 33.18 -4.37
C PHE A 804 21.27 32.46 -5.53
N PRO A 805 22.62 32.38 -5.55
CA PRO A 805 23.38 31.82 -6.66
C PRO A 805 23.36 30.28 -6.66
N PHE A 806 22.42 29.70 -7.39
CA PHE A 806 22.25 28.24 -7.53
C PHE A 806 22.86 27.70 -8.83
N LEU A 807 23.05 26.37 -8.86
CA LEU A 807 23.32 25.62 -10.09
C LEU A 807 21.99 25.22 -10.71
N ASP A 808 21.79 25.57 -11.98
CA ASP A 808 20.72 25.01 -12.81
C ASP A 808 21.17 23.65 -13.36
N SER A 809 20.32 22.64 -13.26
CA SER A 809 20.57 21.26 -13.70
C SER A 809 19.62 20.75 -14.79
N SER A 810 18.70 21.59 -15.25
CA SER A 810 17.60 21.25 -16.17
C SER A 810 18.07 20.65 -17.51
N GLU A 811 19.10 21.25 -18.13
CA GLU A 811 19.67 20.74 -19.39
C GLU A 811 20.35 19.37 -19.19
N SER A 812 21.03 19.18 -18.05
CA SER A 812 21.91 18.03 -17.80
C SER A 812 21.15 16.69 -17.70
N GLY A 813 19.91 16.73 -17.19
CA GLY A 813 19.12 15.54 -16.88
C GLY A 813 19.71 14.69 -15.74
N ALA A 814 18.91 13.77 -15.22
CA ALA A 814 19.25 13.02 -14.01
C ALA A 814 20.56 12.18 -14.10
N MET A 815 21.10 11.89 -15.28
CA MET A 815 22.23 10.96 -15.41
C MET A 815 23.63 11.54 -15.09
N GLN A 816 23.87 12.86 -15.25
CA GLN A 816 25.23 13.34 -15.58
C GLN A 816 26.09 13.99 -14.45
N ASN A 817 25.69 13.97 -13.18
CA ASN A 817 26.36 14.70 -12.07
C ASN A 817 27.77 14.19 -11.63
N VAL A 818 28.43 13.33 -12.41
CA VAL A 818 29.78 12.80 -12.10
C VAL A 818 30.91 13.58 -12.80
N LEU A 819 30.60 14.47 -13.76
CA LEU A 819 31.61 15.13 -14.62
C LEU A 819 31.50 16.66 -14.74
N LEU A 820 30.80 17.34 -13.80
CA LEU A 820 30.74 18.81 -13.75
C LEU A 820 32.01 19.47 -13.18
N THR A 821 33.16 19.19 -13.82
CA THR A 821 34.35 20.03 -13.67
C THR A 821 34.27 21.23 -14.61
N SER A 822 34.15 22.43 -14.04
CA SER A 822 34.37 23.74 -14.70
C SER A 822 33.58 23.98 -16.01
N GLY A 823 32.32 24.40 -15.89
CA GLY A 823 31.52 24.88 -17.04
C GLY A 823 30.32 25.75 -16.65
N THR A 824 29.45 25.24 -15.78
CA THR A 824 28.21 25.92 -15.37
C THR A 824 28.47 27.09 -14.40
N SER A 825 28.00 28.29 -14.80
CA SER A 825 27.99 29.48 -13.95
C SER A 825 26.77 29.47 -13.02
N LYS A 826 26.97 29.64 -11.71
CA LYS A 826 25.85 29.89 -10.79
C LYS A 826 25.15 31.21 -11.12
N ALA A 827 23.82 31.23 -11.03
CA ALA A 827 22.99 32.41 -11.30
C ALA A 827 22.05 32.72 -10.14
N ASP A 828 21.88 34.00 -9.81
CA ASP A 828 20.97 34.47 -8.76
C ASP A 828 19.52 34.20 -9.17
N SER A 829 18.93 33.16 -8.58
CA SER A 829 17.59 32.67 -8.94
C SER A 829 16.60 32.94 -7.80
N PRO A 830 15.44 33.57 -8.06
CA PRO A 830 14.40 33.79 -7.06
C PRO A 830 13.81 32.48 -6.52
N ILE A 831 13.75 32.30 -5.19
CA ILE A 831 13.24 31.06 -4.57
C ILE A 831 12.25 31.27 -3.43
N LEU A 832 12.18 32.47 -2.84
CA LEU A 832 11.27 32.77 -1.72
C LEU A 832 10.59 34.12 -1.96
N GLY A 833 9.26 34.14 -2.04
CA GLY A 833 8.44 35.33 -2.24
C GLY A 833 7.43 35.55 -1.12
N LEU A 834 7.30 36.78 -0.60
CA LEU A 834 6.31 37.16 0.41
C LEU A 834 5.55 38.45 0.00
N VAL A 835 4.21 38.45 0.08
CA VAL A 835 3.36 39.59 -0.31
C VAL A 835 2.04 39.66 0.48
N GLU A 836 1.45 40.86 0.55
CA GLU A 836 0.09 41.09 1.06
C GLU A 836 -0.89 41.17 -0.13
N ALA A 837 -2.01 40.43 -0.05
CA ALA A 837 -2.97 40.27 -1.12
C ALA A 837 -4.39 40.49 -0.57
N GLY A 838 -4.92 41.72 -0.74
CA GLY A 838 -6.14 42.15 -0.05
C GLY A 838 -5.93 42.21 1.46
N GLU A 839 -6.82 41.59 2.23
CA GLU A 839 -6.64 41.39 3.69
C GLU A 839 -5.70 40.19 4.02
N GLY A 840 -5.47 39.32 3.03
CA GLY A 840 -4.65 38.12 3.13
C GLY A 840 -3.17 38.35 2.88
N ARG A 841 -2.39 37.27 3.06
CA ARG A 841 -0.93 37.26 2.96
C ARG A 841 -0.48 35.96 2.32
N ILE A 842 0.42 36.05 1.35
CA ILE A 842 0.92 34.91 0.60
C ILE A 842 2.44 34.80 0.81
N ALA A 843 2.92 33.61 1.10
CA ALA A 843 4.34 33.26 1.07
C ALA A 843 4.54 32.01 0.22
N VAL A 844 5.45 32.07 -0.75
CA VAL A 844 5.75 30.96 -1.68
C VAL A 844 7.24 30.64 -1.65
N TYR A 845 7.55 29.35 -1.70
CA TYR A 845 8.90 28.79 -1.69
C TYR A 845 8.92 27.57 -2.63
N GLY A 846 10.01 27.35 -3.36
CA GLY A 846 10.03 26.38 -4.49
C GLY A 846 10.76 25.06 -4.23
N ASP A 847 11.02 24.71 -2.97
CA ASP A 847 11.58 23.43 -2.50
C ASP A 847 10.73 22.93 -1.31
N SER A 848 10.39 21.65 -1.27
CA SER A 848 9.55 20.98 -0.27
C SER A 848 10.29 19.86 0.46
N ASN A 849 11.30 19.25 -0.19
CA ASN A 849 12.22 18.26 0.38
C ASN A 849 12.85 18.68 1.72
N CYS A 850 12.94 19.98 2.02
CA CYS A 850 13.38 20.49 3.31
C CYS A 850 12.34 20.36 4.46
N LEU A 851 11.14 19.87 4.17
CA LEU A 851 10.06 19.55 5.11
C LEU A 851 9.80 18.03 5.23
N ASP A 852 9.90 17.29 4.13
CA ASP A 852 9.96 15.82 4.13
C ASP A 852 11.01 15.34 5.14
N SER A 853 10.76 14.23 5.84
CA SER A 853 11.72 13.60 6.76
C SER A 853 12.33 12.29 6.22
N SER A 854 12.00 11.89 5.00
CA SER A 854 12.46 10.68 4.33
C SER A 854 13.89 10.83 3.82
N HIS A 855 14.14 11.85 3.00
CA HIS A 855 15.42 12.10 2.33
C HIS A 855 16.02 13.49 2.66
N MET A 856 15.46 14.16 3.68
CA MET A 856 15.84 15.49 4.16
C MET A 856 17.35 15.72 4.29
N VAL A 857 17.92 16.59 3.46
CA VAL A 857 19.34 16.97 3.55
C VAL A 857 19.56 18.06 4.59
N THR A 858 18.64 19.03 4.69
CA THR A 858 18.59 20.08 5.71
C THR A 858 17.15 20.47 5.97
N ASN A 859 16.75 20.63 7.24
CA ASN A 859 15.39 21.06 7.57
C ASN A 859 15.18 22.56 7.36
N CYS A 860 13.99 22.96 6.89
CA CYS A 860 13.57 24.34 6.75
C CYS A 860 12.37 24.70 7.66
N TYR A 861 12.16 23.96 8.76
CA TYR A 861 11.06 24.21 9.71
C TYR A 861 11.11 25.63 10.32
N TRP A 862 12.30 26.23 10.41
CA TRP A 862 12.49 27.64 10.79
C TRP A 862 11.83 28.60 9.77
N LEU A 863 11.96 28.32 8.47
CA LEU A 863 11.42 29.13 7.37
C LEU A 863 9.90 28.98 7.30
N LEU A 864 9.39 27.74 7.32
CA LEU A 864 7.96 27.45 7.42
C LEU A 864 7.34 28.19 8.61
N LYS A 865 7.96 28.16 9.79
CA LYS A 865 7.48 28.90 10.96
C LYS A 865 7.42 30.41 10.69
N LYS A 866 8.43 31.01 10.05
CA LYS A 866 8.44 32.45 9.72
C LYS A 866 7.38 32.81 8.67
N MET A 867 7.14 31.93 7.69
CA MET A 867 6.06 32.06 6.70
C MET A 867 4.68 31.96 7.36
N LEU A 868 4.49 31.06 8.33
CA LEU A 868 3.27 30.97 9.15
C LEU A 868 3.09 32.19 10.06
N ASP A 869 4.13 32.63 10.76
CA ASP A 869 4.09 33.82 11.63
C ASP A 869 3.70 35.09 10.83
N PHE A 870 4.19 35.21 9.58
CA PHE A 870 3.75 36.26 8.65
C PHE A 870 2.31 36.06 8.16
N THR A 871 1.99 34.93 7.54
CA THR A 871 0.69 34.74 6.88
C THR A 871 -0.47 34.77 7.87
N SER A 872 -0.34 34.09 9.00
CA SER A 872 -1.38 33.97 10.02
C SER A 872 -1.53 35.20 10.94
N ALA A 873 -0.44 35.96 11.17
CA ALA A 873 -0.41 37.01 12.21
C ALA A 873 0.25 38.35 11.80
N ASN A 874 0.70 38.50 10.54
CA ASN A 874 1.48 39.64 10.02
C ASN A 874 2.74 39.97 10.85
N ILE A 875 3.34 38.95 11.49
CA ILE A 875 4.63 39.10 12.19
C ILE A 875 5.73 39.10 11.13
N ARG A 876 6.28 40.27 10.83
CA ARG A 876 7.31 40.44 9.82
C ARG A 876 8.71 40.28 10.40
N ASP A 877 9.42 39.27 9.92
CA ASP A 877 10.83 39.10 10.21
C ASP A 877 11.70 40.23 9.59
N PRO A 878 12.64 40.84 10.33
CA PRO A 878 13.44 41.97 9.84
C PRO A 878 14.29 41.68 8.59
N LEU A 879 14.68 40.43 8.36
CA LEU A 879 15.51 40.01 7.22
C LEU A 879 14.65 39.58 6.04
N LEU A 880 13.60 38.77 6.28
CA LEU A 880 12.65 38.39 5.22
C LEU A 880 11.95 39.61 4.61
N PHE A 881 11.70 40.65 5.41
CA PHE A 881 11.10 41.92 4.99
C PHE A 881 12.11 43.08 4.88
N SER A 882 13.40 42.76 4.68
CA SER A 882 14.45 43.77 4.48
C SER A 882 14.24 44.60 3.20
N LYS A 883 14.73 45.84 3.19
CA LYS A 883 14.53 46.76 2.05
C LYS A 883 15.27 46.34 0.77
N SER A 884 16.31 45.51 0.90
CA SER A 884 17.15 45.01 -0.21
C SER A 884 16.44 43.99 -1.08
N VAL A 885 15.51 43.21 -0.52
CA VAL A 885 14.74 42.17 -1.25
C VAL A 885 13.36 42.66 -1.69
N LYS A 886 13.00 43.93 -1.41
CA LYS A 886 11.71 44.49 -1.81
C LYS A 886 11.72 44.86 -3.28
N GLN A 887 10.86 44.20 -4.06
CA GLN A 887 10.73 44.45 -5.49
C GLN A 887 9.89 45.70 -5.77
N ASN A 888 10.45 46.65 -6.52
CA ASN A 888 9.75 47.90 -6.91
C ASN A 888 9.00 47.76 -8.24
N ALA A 889 9.40 46.81 -9.09
CA ALA A 889 8.68 46.37 -10.27
C ALA A 889 8.16 44.95 -10.03
N ALA A 890 7.26 44.46 -10.89
CA ALA A 890 6.88 43.04 -10.86
C ALA A 890 7.99 42.21 -11.51
N LEU A 891 8.22 40.99 -11.01
CA LEU A 891 8.89 39.96 -11.79
C LEU A 891 7.87 39.44 -12.81
N TYR A 892 8.27 39.39 -14.08
CA TYR A 892 7.40 38.99 -15.18
C TYR A 892 8.19 38.23 -16.25
N ILE A 893 7.66 37.08 -16.64
CA ILE A 893 8.04 36.30 -17.81
C ILE A 893 6.79 36.12 -18.69
N ASP A 894 6.94 35.86 -19.99
CA ASP A 894 5.81 35.68 -20.91
C ASP A 894 5.06 34.34 -20.67
N ASP A 895 3.76 34.27 -20.99
CA ASP A 895 2.97 33.04 -20.83
C ASP A 895 3.55 31.88 -21.65
N SER A 896 4.15 32.17 -22.81
CA SER A 896 4.82 31.16 -23.66
C SER A 896 6.11 30.57 -23.07
N GLN A 897 6.55 31.07 -21.91
CA GLN A 897 7.76 30.62 -21.20
C GLN A 897 7.46 30.00 -19.83
N LEU A 898 6.18 29.79 -19.50
CA LEU A 898 5.79 29.03 -18.30
C LEU A 898 5.83 27.51 -18.56
N PRO A 899 6.10 26.68 -17.54
CA PRO A 899 5.99 25.22 -17.65
C PRO A 899 4.60 24.81 -18.13
N SER A 900 4.55 23.90 -19.09
CA SER A 900 3.31 23.40 -19.69
C SER A 900 3.05 21.95 -19.30
N ARG A 901 1.75 21.58 -19.22
CA ARG A 901 1.29 20.22 -18.92
C ARG A 901 1.72 19.25 -20.01
N ARG A 902 2.08 18.03 -19.62
CA ARG A 902 2.37 16.92 -20.55
C ARG A 902 1.14 16.59 -21.39
N THR A 903 1.35 16.33 -22.69
CA THR A 903 0.30 15.96 -23.65
C THR A 903 0.34 14.48 -24.06
N ASP A 904 1.35 13.75 -23.62
CA ASP A 904 1.58 12.33 -23.92
C ASP A 904 1.05 11.37 -22.84
N ILE A 905 0.56 11.90 -21.71
CA ILE A 905 0.01 11.13 -20.58
C ILE A 905 -1.46 11.52 -20.36
N ASN A 906 -2.34 10.53 -20.22
CA ASN A 906 -3.73 10.76 -19.83
C ASN A 906 -3.85 10.96 -18.31
N PHE A 907 -3.70 12.20 -17.84
CA PHE A 907 -3.73 12.54 -16.42
C PHE A 907 -5.05 12.18 -15.69
N SER A 908 -6.16 12.01 -16.43
CA SER A 908 -7.50 11.72 -15.86
C SER A 908 -7.66 10.34 -15.18
N SER A 909 -6.70 9.42 -15.39
CA SER A 909 -6.65 8.14 -14.66
C SER A 909 -6.14 8.28 -13.23
N TYR A 910 -5.42 9.36 -12.91
CA TYR A 910 -4.74 9.56 -11.63
C TYR A 910 -5.39 10.66 -10.78
N SER A 911 -5.84 11.73 -11.44
CA SER A 911 -6.47 12.90 -10.83
C SER A 911 -7.81 12.61 -10.14
N ALA A 912 -8.05 13.28 -9.01
CA ALA A 912 -9.35 13.42 -8.33
C ALA A 912 -10.22 14.55 -8.92
N VAL A 913 -9.70 15.33 -9.87
CA VAL A 913 -10.32 16.53 -10.44
C VAL A 913 -10.60 16.39 -11.94
N VAL A 914 -9.61 15.97 -12.74
CA VAL A 914 -9.72 15.90 -14.21
C VAL A 914 -10.76 14.86 -14.64
N GLY A 915 -11.85 15.36 -15.24
CA GLY A 915 -12.96 14.53 -15.70
C GLY A 915 -13.85 14.00 -14.58
N LYS A 916 -13.77 14.57 -13.37
CA LYS A 916 -14.72 14.33 -12.27
C LYS A 916 -15.67 15.51 -12.12
N ASP A 917 -16.76 15.31 -11.37
CA ASP A 917 -17.65 16.40 -10.95
C ASP A 917 -17.13 17.03 -9.64
N LEU A 918 -17.24 18.36 -9.51
CA LEU A 918 -16.99 19.04 -8.24
C LEU A 918 -18.08 18.68 -7.22
N ILE A 919 -17.78 17.71 -6.35
CA ILE A 919 -18.68 17.29 -5.28
C ILE A 919 -18.29 18.00 -3.99
N CYS A 920 -19.12 18.95 -3.58
CA CYS A 920 -19.06 19.51 -2.22
C CYS A 920 -20.46 19.54 -1.58
N ARG A 921 -20.67 18.60 -0.66
CA ARG A 921 -21.87 18.46 0.18
C ARG A 921 -21.55 18.95 1.59
N THR A 922 -22.59 19.26 2.37
CA THR A 922 -22.43 19.55 3.82
C THR A 922 -21.75 18.42 4.59
N ASP A 923 -21.85 17.19 4.07
CA ASP A 923 -21.26 15.96 4.58
C ASP A 923 -19.93 15.55 3.90
N SER A 924 -19.46 16.25 2.86
CA SER A 924 -18.20 15.89 2.16
C SER A 924 -16.94 16.04 3.04
N ARG A 925 -17.06 16.72 4.19
CA ARG A 925 -16.06 16.73 5.27
C ARG A 925 -15.91 15.36 5.97
N PHE A 926 -16.81 14.42 5.69
CA PHE A 926 -16.90 13.07 6.27
C PHE A 926 -16.95 11.95 5.20
N GLU A 927 -16.95 12.28 3.91
CA GLU A 927 -17.09 11.32 2.80
C GLU A 927 -15.80 10.50 2.59
N VAL A 928 -15.71 9.37 3.29
CA VAL A 928 -14.66 8.35 3.10
C VAL A 928 -15.08 7.41 1.97
N TRP A 929 -14.33 7.44 0.87
CA TRP A 929 -14.46 6.45 -0.20
C TRP A 929 -13.86 5.11 0.25
N GLY A 930 -14.31 3.99 -0.34
CA GLY A 930 -14.29 2.68 0.33
C GLY A 930 -12.91 2.12 0.71
N THR A 931 -12.59 2.07 2.01
CA THR A 931 -11.32 1.60 2.62
C THR A 931 -11.08 0.07 2.59
N LYS A 932 -11.49 -0.57 1.49
CA LYS A 932 -10.98 -1.88 1.04
C LYS A 932 -10.70 -1.84 -0.47
N GLY A 933 -10.05 -0.78 -0.97
CA GLY A 933 -9.46 -0.65 -2.31
C GLY A 933 -10.41 -0.69 -3.52
N TYR A 934 -11.68 -1.07 -3.32
CA TYR A 934 -12.61 -1.34 -4.40
C TYR A 934 -13.92 -0.60 -4.21
N HIS A 935 -14.33 0.09 -5.27
CA HIS A 935 -15.74 0.19 -5.59
C HIS A 935 -16.30 -1.20 -5.84
N LEU A 936 -16.73 -1.88 -4.76
CA LEU A 936 -17.78 -2.90 -4.83
C LEU A 936 -19.08 -2.19 -5.24
N HIS A 937 -19.14 -1.84 -6.52
CA HIS A 937 -20.31 -1.36 -7.22
C HIS A 937 -21.29 -2.55 -7.27
N VAL A 938 -22.07 -2.73 -6.20
CA VAL A 938 -23.15 -3.73 -6.12
C VAL A 938 -24.28 -3.29 -7.06
N ARG A 939 -24.03 -3.44 -8.37
CA ARG A 939 -24.94 -3.08 -9.46
C ARG A 939 -26.12 -4.06 -9.50
N GLY A 940 -27.10 -3.81 -8.63
CA GLY A 940 -28.38 -4.51 -8.60
C GLY A 940 -28.75 -4.99 -7.21
N ARG A 941 -30.04 -5.28 -7.03
CA ARG A 941 -30.63 -5.67 -5.73
C ARG A 941 -30.24 -7.07 -5.23
N ASN A 942 -29.39 -7.79 -5.97
CA ASN A 942 -29.03 -9.18 -5.70
C ASN A 942 -27.54 -9.26 -5.31
N ARG A 943 -27.26 -9.38 -4.00
CA ARG A 943 -25.90 -9.51 -3.47
C ARG A 943 -25.35 -10.91 -3.77
N ARG A 944 -24.21 -11.00 -4.48
CA ARG A 944 -23.51 -12.26 -4.79
C ARG A 944 -22.01 -12.09 -4.64
N LEU A 945 -21.43 -12.73 -3.62
CA LEU A 945 -19.98 -12.93 -3.52
C LEU A 945 -19.56 -14.13 -4.40
N PRO A 946 -18.31 -14.18 -4.91
CA PRO A 946 -17.76 -15.40 -5.50
C PRO A 946 -17.85 -16.59 -4.53
N GLY A 947 -18.09 -17.79 -5.05
CA GLY A 947 -18.16 -19.04 -4.26
C GLY A 947 -19.40 -19.24 -3.38
N TYR A 948 -20.06 -18.18 -2.90
CA TYR A 948 -21.19 -18.28 -1.97
C TYR A 948 -22.58 -18.30 -2.64
N PRO A 949 -23.60 -18.98 -2.06
CA PRO A 949 -24.96 -18.99 -2.58
C PRO A 949 -25.63 -17.60 -2.45
N LEU A 950 -26.64 -17.33 -3.29
CA LEU A 950 -27.42 -16.10 -3.20
C LEU A 950 -28.14 -16.00 -1.85
N ILE A 951 -27.99 -14.86 -1.17
CA ILE A 951 -28.80 -14.49 0.01
C ILE A 951 -29.83 -13.46 -0.45
N ASP A 952 -31.07 -13.89 -0.66
CA ASP A 952 -32.21 -13.02 -0.95
C ASP A 952 -32.71 -12.38 0.36
N LEU A 953 -32.32 -11.13 0.60
CA LEU A 953 -32.77 -10.32 1.74
C LEU A 953 -34.17 -9.74 1.49
N GLY A 954 -35.14 -10.63 1.35
CA GLY A 954 -36.51 -10.31 0.97
C GLY A 954 -37.37 -9.67 2.09
N ARG A 955 -37.91 -8.48 1.78
CA ARG A 955 -39.04 -7.79 2.45
C ARG A 955 -38.79 -7.08 3.79
N GLY A 956 -38.46 -5.79 3.71
CA GLY A 956 -38.72 -4.80 4.76
C GLY A 956 -38.70 -3.37 4.20
N LEU A 957 -39.72 -2.56 4.52
CA LEU A 957 -39.80 -1.09 4.34
C LEU A 957 -39.42 -0.50 2.95
N ASN A 958 -40.44 -0.16 2.15
CA ASN A 958 -40.31 0.79 1.04
C ASN A 958 -40.33 2.24 1.57
N SER A 959 -39.34 3.06 1.22
CA SER A 959 -39.44 4.52 1.30
C SER A 959 -38.57 5.23 0.26
N THR A 960 -38.90 5.06 -1.02
CA THR A 960 -38.36 5.92 -2.08
C THR A 960 -39.03 7.29 -2.04
N VAL A 961 -38.29 8.31 -1.62
CA VAL A 961 -38.66 9.72 -1.86
C VAL A 961 -37.78 10.22 -3.00
N ASP A 962 -38.41 10.59 -4.10
CA ASP A 962 -37.76 11.23 -5.24
C ASP A 962 -38.66 12.38 -5.74
N ALA A 963 -38.05 13.47 -6.19
CA ALA A 963 -38.73 14.73 -6.50
C ALA A 963 -38.06 15.33 -7.76
N SER A 964 -38.76 15.83 -8.78
CA SER A 964 -40.09 16.46 -8.82
C SER A 964 -40.61 16.46 -10.29
N ASN A 965 -41.62 17.19 -10.80
CA ASN A 965 -42.37 18.35 -10.32
C ASN A 965 -43.69 18.59 -11.09
N LEU A 966 -44.50 19.56 -10.62
CA LEU A 966 -45.50 20.36 -11.36
C LEU A 966 -46.78 19.70 -11.98
N ARG A 967 -47.81 19.64 -11.11
CA ARG A 967 -49.10 20.39 -11.21
C ARG A 967 -50.30 19.91 -12.07
N LEU A 968 -51.44 19.86 -11.35
CA LEU A 968 -52.84 20.08 -11.78
C LEU A 968 -53.51 18.93 -12.59
N ARG A 969 -54.81 18.59 -12.39
CA ARG A 969 -55.88 19.18 -11.54
C ARG A 969 -56.96 18.13 -11.20
N LYS A 970 -57.68 18.32 -10.07
CA LYS A 970 -59.04 17.81 -9.70
C LYS A 970 -59.51 16.45 -10.29
N VAL A 971 -59.77 15.40 -9.51
CA VAL A 971 -60.81 15.28 -8.44
C VAL A 971 -62.23 15.63 -8.90
N THR A 972 -62.99 14.60 -9.27
CA THR A 972 -64.31 14.17 -8.70
C THR A 972 -64.54 12.74 -9.23
N VAL A 973 -64.78 11.70 -8.41
CA VAL A 973 -65.94 11.45 -7.52
C VAL A 973 -67.24 11.23 -8.31
N GLN A 974 -67.61 9.95 -8.44
CA GLN A 974 -68.98 9.42 -8.37
C GLN A 974 -68.82 7.90 -8.18
N GLU A 975 -69.18 7.23 -7.08
CA GLU A 975 -70.06 7.57 -5.94
C GLU A 975 -71.52 7.78 -6.33
N ASP A 976 -72.27 6.68 -6.41
CA ASP A 976 -73.64 6.53 -5.88
C ASP A 976 -73.91 5.01 -5.75
N LEU A 977 -74.33 4.39 -4.64
CA LEU A 977 -75.34 4.66 -3.59
C LEU A 977 -76.68 3.95 -3.83
N LEU A 978 -77.04 3.09 -2.86
CA LEU A 978 -78.35 2.76 -2.26
C LEU A 978 -78.33 1.27 -1.82
N ALA A 979 -78.23 0.93 -0.53
CA ALA A 979 -79.28 0.96 0.51
C ALA A 979 -80.33 -0.18 0.34
N ASN A 980 -80.77 -0.90 1.39
CA ASN A 980 -80.63 -0.69 2.84
C ASN A 980 -80.91 -1.99 3.65
N LYS A 981 -80.31 -2.13 4.86
CA LYS A 981 -80.76 -2.93 6.04
C LYS A 981 -81.37 -4.34 5.80
N TYR A 982 -80.73 -5.46 6.19
CA TYR A 982 -80.50 -5.88 7.58
C TYR A 982 -79.54 -7.10 7.68
N TYR A 983 -79.07 -7.41 8.90
CA TYR A 983 -78.23 -8.57 9.28
C TYR A 983 -76.90 -8.76 8.53
N TRP A 984 -75.87 -8.01 8.98
CA TRP A 984 -74.42 -8.27 8.75
C TRP A 984 -74.11 -8.71 7.31
N GLY A 985 -74.44 -7.82 6.37
CA GLY A 985 -74.70 -8.15 4.96
C GLY A 985 -73.56 -8.82 4.20
N MET A 986 -73.91 -9.90 3.49
CA MET A 986 -73.01 -10.73 2.70
C MET A 986 -73.77 -11.26 1.48
N LEU A 987 -73.44 -10.79 0.26
CA LEU A 987 -73.98 -11.26 -1.03
C LEU A 987 -73.11 -10.75 -2.22
N SER A 988 -73.40 -11.16 -3.45
CA SER A 988 -72.68 -10.81 -4.70
C SER A 988 -73.50 -11.21 -5.94
N ARG A 989 -72.98 -10.92 -7.16
CA ARG A 989 -73.42 -11.40 -8.51
C ARG A 989 -74.66 -10.71 -9.10
N ASP A 990 -74.86 -10.58 -10.42
CA ASP A 990 -74.03 -10.76 -11.64
C ASP A 990 -74.68 -9.99 -12.85
N GLU A 991 -74.14 -10.13 -14.07
CA GLU A 991 -74.70 -9.81 -15.43
C GLU A 991 -74.53 -8.35 -15.98
N VAL A 992 -74.08 -8.02 -17.23
CA VAL A 992 -73.99 -8.65 -18.60
C VAL A 992 -75.30 -8.43 -19.42
N ASP A 993 -75.35 -7.97 -20.70
CA ASP A 993 -74.52 -8.21 -21.91
C ASP A 993 -74.71 -7.19 -23.10
N VAL A 994 -73.84 -7.25 -24.14
CA VAL A 994 -73.87 -6.68 -25.55
C VAL A 994 -74.14 -5.16 -25.77
N PRO A 995 -73.79 -4.49 -26.92
CA PRO A 995 -73.30 -4.93 -28.26
C PRO A 995 -71.98 -4.20 -28.73
N VAL A 996 -71.64 -4.03 -30.03
CA VAL A 996 -71.05 -4.99 -31.00
C VAL A 996 -70.55 -4.27 -32.30
N GLN A 997 -69.39 -4.68 -32.90
CA GLN A 997 -68.88 -4.35 -34.28
C GLN A 997 -68.46 -2.86 -34.61
N VAL A 998 -67.63 -2.47 -35.62
CA VAL A 998 -66.52 -3.07 -36.45
C VAL A 998 -65.73 -1.99 -37.26
N ALA A 999 -64.50 -2.30 -37.76
CA ALA A 999 -63.69 -1.60 -38.81
C ALA A 999 -63.08 -0.19 -38.48
N THR A 1000 -62.16 0.46 -39.25
CA THR A 1000 -61.58 0.23 -40.61
C THR A 1000 -60.11 0.73 -40.76
N ARG A 1001 -59.45 0.50 -41.91
CA ARG A 1001 -58.13 1.05 -42.34
C ARG A 1001 -58.24 2.25 -43.33
N TRP A 1002 -57.09 2.94 -43.57
CA TRP A 1002 -56.59 3.54 -44.85
C TRP A 1002 -56.53 5.09 -45.09
N LEU A 1003 -55.38 5.53 -45.64
CA LEU A 1003 -55.10 6.57 -46.69
C LEU A 1003 -55.26 8.12 -46.47
N VAL A 1004 -54.11 8.85 -46.45
CA VAL A 1004 -53.50 9.68 -47.57
C VAL A 1004 -54.34 10.84 -48.23
N PRO A 1005 -53.78 11.99 -48.71
CA PRO A 1005 -52.61 12.84 -48.31
C PRO A 1005 -52.85 14.40 -48.54
N ALA A 1006 -51.78 15.16 -48.88
CA ALA A 1006 -51.71 16.33 -49.79
C ALA A 1006 -51.61 17.80 -49.26
N GLY A 1007 -50.68 18.56 -49.88
CA GLY A 1007 -50.48 20.02 -49.81
C GLY A 1007 -49.12 20.40 -50.46
N VAL A 1008 -49.07 21.34 -51.41
CA VAL A 1008 -47.90 21.52 -52.33
C VAL A 1008 -47.56 22.99 -52.66
N ALA A 1009 -46.26 23.32 -52.63
CA ALA A 1009 -45.57 24.37 -53.42
C ALA A 1009 -44.09 23.89 -53.61
N VAL A 1010 -43.50 23.74 -54.81
CA VAL A 1010 -43.06 24.76 -55.80
C VAL A 1010 -41.91 25.62 -55.20
N THR A 1011 -40.64 25.62 -55.65
CA THR A 1011 -39.89 25.12 -56.85
C THR A 1011 -38.37 25.04 -56.50
N GLY A 1012 -37.44 24.37 -57.21
CA GLY A 1012 -37.49 23.50 -58.41
C GLY A 1012 -36.07 23.27 -59.03
N TRP A 1013 -35.95 22.30 -59.97
CA TRP A 1013 -34.78 21.94 -60.82
C TRP A 1013 -33.57 21.25 -60.10
N VAL A 1014 -33.06 20.04 -60.42
CA VAL A 1014 -32.72 19.27 -61.67
C VAL A 1014 -31.21 19.39 -62.03
N PHE A 1015 -30.37 18.36 -62.23
CA PHE A 1015 -30.46 16.87 -62.22
C PHE A 1015 -29.02 16.24 -62.14
N ALA A 1016 -28.83 15.09 -61.45
CA ALA A 1016 -28.06 13.87 -61.85
C ALA A 1016 -26.54 13.98 -62.33
N VAL A 1017 -25.68 12.97 -62.60
CA VAL A 1017 -25.68 11.48 -62.45
C VAL A 1017 -24.24 10.84 -62.65
N ILE A 1018 -23.93 9.70 -62.00
CA ILE A 1018 -22.95 8.60 -62.36
C ILE A 1018 -21.37 8.78 -62.32
N GLN A 1019 -20.73 7.76 -61.71
CA GLN A 1019 -19.41 7.06 -61.85
C GLN A 1019 -18.05 7.69 -62.29
N HIS A 1020 -17.00 7.12 -61.67
CA HIS A 1020 -15.66 6.70 -62.16
C HIS A 1020 -14.45 7.66 -62.30
N LEU A 1021 -13.42 7.36 -61.48
CA LEU A 1021 -12.02 6.94 -61.80
C LEU A 1021 -11.09 7.71 -62.77
N ALA A 1022 -9.78 7.46 -62.56
CA ALA A 1022 -8.58 7.93 -63.29
C ALA A 1022 -8.16 9.38 -62.92
N ASP A 1023 -6.96 9.59 -62.34
CA ASP A 1023 -5.63 9.83 -63.00
C ASP A 1023 -5.49 11.27 -63.53
N SER A 1024 -4.33 11.94 -63.58
CA SER A 1024 -2.97 11.78 -63.00
C SER A 1024 -2.32 13.20 -63.01
N THR A 1025 -1.21 13.53 -62.34
CA THR A 1025 0.22 13.43 -62.76
C THR A 1025 1.10 14.00 -61.60
N GLU A 1026 2.29 13.49 -61.24
CA GLU A 1026 3.64 13.64 -61.87
C GLU A 1026 4.17 15.10 -61.93
N THR A 1027 5.46 15.45 -61.72
CA THR A 1027 6.70 14.72 -61.31
C THR A 1027 7.83 15.70 -60.88
N ALA A 1028 8.79 15.22 -60.06
CA ALA A 1028 10.23 15.57 -59.95
C ALA A 1028 10.79 14.85 -58.69
N GLU A 1029 11.83 14.00 -58.71
CA GLU A 1029 13.27 14.22 -59.05
C GLU A 1029 13.98 15.13 -58.00
N GLU A 1030 15.13 14.78 -57.41
CA GLU A 1030 16.17 13.82 -57.83
C GLU A 1030 16.93 13.16 -56.63
N GLU A 1031 17.94 12.34 -56.95
CA GLU A 1031 18.81 11.53 -56.06
C GLU A 1031 19.90 12.37 -55.30
N GLU A 1032 20.92 11.90 -54.54
CA GLU A 1032 21.48 10.57 -54.22
C GLU A 1032 22.42 10.64 -52.96
N ARG A 1033 22.81 9.47 -52.42
CA ARG A 1033 24.07 9.12 -51.68
C ARG A 1033 24.38 9.49 -50.20
N ILE A 1034 24.48 8.42 -49.40
CA ILE A 1034 25.65 7.93 -48.63
C ILE A 1034 26.33 8.87 -47.60
N TRP A 1035 26.30 8.51 -46.30
CA TRP A 1035 27.45 7.86 -45.62
C TRP A 1035 27.03 7.07 -44.36
N ILE A 1036 27.76 5.99 -44.09
CA ILE A 1036 27.64 5.09 -42.94
C ILE A 1036 28.69 5.48 -41.90
N TRP A 1037 28.37 5.46 -40.60
CA TRP A 1037 29.28 4.97 -39.53
C TRP A 1037 28.46 4.42 -38.35
N SER A 1038 29.09 3.54 -37.58
CA SER A 1038 28.57 2.81 -36.40
C SER A 1038 29.79 2.40 -35.54
N ILE A 1039 29.58 1.90 -34.32
CA ILE A 1039 30.62 1.43 -33.37
C ILE A 1039 31.39 2.61 -32.70
N ASP A 1040 31.74 2.59 -31.41
CA ASP A 1040 31.53 1.58 -30.33
C ASP A 1040 30.35 1.95 -29.40
#